data_AF-A0A1Q6UB85-F1
#
_entry.id   AF-A0A1Q6UB85-F1
#
_cell.length_a   1.000
_cell.length_b   1.000
_cell.length_c   1.000
_cell.angle_alpha   90.00
_cell.angle_beta   90.00
_cell.angle_gamma   90.00
#
_symmetry.space_group_name_H-M   'P 1'
#
loop_
_entity.id
_entity.type
_entity.pdbx_description
1 polymer ?
#
loop_
_entity_poly.entity_id
_entity_poly.type
_entity_poly.pdbx_seq_one_letter_code
_entity_poly.pdbx_strand_id
1 'polypeptide(L)'
;MRNLRVLALLAGLGWCCRAQAAVDCNMPEFEFVNDAYVCLSGTFKAQNNQIQDMEDKLKRPSEKIRNELAQVKKKLARETGDTPKASAARKKLEKWADELRRRVDEADRDAREKRNFIGQIKNEGRECRTEKCMKEVYAKTLAGLIGFSRQPACTLPQIADECEVYVYNTPPQAKKSMAPLLSEKLYTYREKVRINRPDKCVYLFLASGYPQVWDILTTEGTDLRGIYVGGDLPQLVRGYPEGTEVRVHYRGELLKGAENCLRSSIDLDKRQENNFLDRLKIAPERRIYVSDGKIGDNAPLDTYRYRAENAAGATAAAVLPPREDGWKKLVADGKVRKVTSADIERFKKNGVINLDNGKFVWRRSDYDEFFRYEDDILRNGYILLDDVEKLPAGDPHVFVFVGAGQRQPENLALDATFGDTVSKVGMFSRSFLMLPAEREDLPEPADCNRPEGIVQKVLCTDASLRQKNLRLRELLEQRRDEMPEMINAYQVYTLFHLNDCRTGACAEKVLDDAVSWLENRKYLEQTETARPSLCRLKDIKPDCEVYAYSAYQTGNEMKGVYISEENETFNAKVKINQPGKCVILFLSAYEPVVWDIYATPATDLQAVVAGGHEEQMLRGMNPKVQTKVRDGNHRAAGDDVCLGSYYGKDEIVEAVRNLNLGVKNVRLLDKPVIGEEVDDKFYEYNPQVIDGEFVMPEIAPANTGLEQLTKEGKLRKAGKDDIAKIKAAGYSFLTGVSLKGDRNPFEYGALRMYVLLKEFVRLPRGLAGSNGIVLMVPKDMRVPDNNDGHNDFYRVDLPASEFWADK
;
A
#
# COMPACT_ATOMS: atom_id res chain seq x y z
N MET A 1 -9.48 -8.20 60.91
CA MET A 1 -10.37 -8.25 59.73
C MET A 1 -11.64 -7.45 60.01
N ARG A 2 -11.86 -6.37 59.25
CA ARG A 2 -12.97 -5.37 59.29
C ARG A 2 -12.41 -3.96 59.58
N ASN A 3 -11.84 -3.34 58.54
CA ASN A 3 -11.75 -1.87 58.31
C ASN A 3 -10.82 -1.54 57.11
N LEU A 4 -10.96 -2.25 56.00
CA LEU A 4 -10.20 -1.96 54.76
C LEU A 4 -11.04 -2.04 53.48
N ARG A 5 -12.38 -2.15 53.60
CA ARG A 5 -13.30 -2.25 52.44
C ARG A 5 -14.20 -1.02 52.23
N VAL A 6 -14.04 0.06 52.99
CA VAL A 6 -14.87 1.27 52.84
C VAL A 6 -14.13 2.42 52.13
N LEU A 7 -12.80 2.36 51.98
CA LEU A 7 -12.02 3.33 51.20
C LEU A 7 -11.94 3.03 49.69
N ALA A 8 -12.38 1.83 49.24
CA ALA A 8 -12.37 1.45 47.83
C ALA A 8 -13.68 1.79 47.08
N LEU A 9 -14.74 2.19 47.79
CA LEU A 9 -16.05 2.50 47.19
C LEU A 9 -16.27 3.99 46.87
N LEU A 10 -15.31 4.86 47.22
CA LEU A 10 -15.28 6.26 46.76
C LEU A 10 -14.32 6.50 45.57
N ALA A 11 -13.57 5.48 45.14
CA ALA A 11 -12.71 5.55 43.95
C ALA A 11 -13.45 5.23 42.62
N GLY A 12 -14.74 4.86 42.68
CA GLY A 12 -15.53 4.41 41.52
C GLY A 12 -16.24 5.50 40.71
N LEU A 13 -16.07 6.79 41.05
CA LEU A 13 -16.68 7.93 40.32
C LEU A 13 -15.64 8.87 39.68
N GLY A 14 -14.37 8.44 39.59
CA GLY A 14 -13.24 9.24 39.11
C GLY A 14 -12.71 8.87 37.71
N TRP A 15 -13.45 8.12 36.90
CA TRP A 15 -13.00 7.72 35.55
C TRP A 15 -13.31 8.73 34.42
N CYS A 16 -13.60 9.98 34.76
CA CYS A 16 -14.03 10.97 33.77
C CYS A 16 -12.88 11.81 33.14
N CYS A 17 -11.61 11.61 33.49
CA CYS A 17 -10.50 12.52 33.11
C CYS A 17 -9.18 11.83 32.70
N ARG A 18 -9.12 11.03 31.62
CA ARG A 18 -7.83 10.48 31.11
C ARG A 18 -7.39 10.96 29.72
N ALA A 19 -8.18 11.75 29.00
CA ALA A 19 -7.76 12.37 27.74
C ALA A 19 -7.47 13.86 27.96
N GLN A 20 -6.22 14.20 28.26
CA GLN A 20 -5.67 15.56 28.21
C GLN A 20 -4.72 15.65 27.00
N ALA A 21 -4.84 16.68 26.17
CA ALA A 21 -3.90 16.97 25.07
C ALA A 21 -2.58 17.47 25.63
N ALA A 22 -2.63 18.24 26.73
CA ALA A 22 -1.43 18.72 27.39
C ALA A 22 -0.62 17.55 27.99
N VAL A 23 0.69 17.60 27.80
CA VAL A 23 1.67 16.71 28.40
C VAL A 23 1.87 17.12 29.86
N ASP A 24 1.82 16.15 30.78
CA ASP A 24 2.17 16.41 32.18
C ASP A 24 3.69 16.41 32.35
N CYS A 25 4.26 17.61 32.42
CA CYS A 25 5.70 17.79 32.56
C CYS A 25 6.23 17.56 33.99
N ASN A 26 5.39 17.13 34.94
CA ASN A 26 5.81 16.77 36.30
C ASN A 26 5.98 15.26 36.49
N MET A 27 5.76 14.46 35.43
CA MET A 27 5.97 13.02 35.49
C MET A 27 7.47 12.69 35.65
N PRO A 28 7.81 11.69 36.48
CA PRO A 28 9.20 11.30 36.70
C PRO A 28 9.83 10.61 35.48
N GLU A 29 9.01 9.96 34.65
CA GLU A 29 9.44 9.26 33.44
C GLU A 29 8.43 9.52 32.30
N PHE A 30 8.94 9.64 31.08
CA PHE A 30 8.12 9.85 29.88
C PHE A 30 8.03 8.58 29.05
N GLU A 31 6.80 8.19 28.70
CA GLU A 31 6.54 7.04 27.82
C GLU A 31 6.92 7.35 26.35
N PHE A 32 6.69 8.58 25.90
CA PHE A 32 6.91 9.01 24.51
C PHE A 32 8.04 10.03 24.38
N VAL A 33 8.87 9.89 23.34
CA VAL A 33 9.99 10.80 23.03
C VAL A 33 9.48 12.23 22.80
N ASN A 34 8.34 12.37 22.10
CA ASN A 34 7.76 13.68 21.81
C ASN A 34 7.24 14.38 23.07
N ASP A 35 6.68 13.63 24.03
CA ASP A 35 6.20 14.17 25.31
C ASP A 35 7.38 14.71 26.14
N ALA A 36 8.49 13.97 26.18
CA ALA A 36 9.74 14.43 26.81
C ALA A 36 10.25 15.72 26.14
N TYR A 37 10.28 15.75 24.81
CA TYR A 37 10.73 16.91 24.06
C TYR A 37 9.89 18.18 24.31
N VAL A 38 8.56 18.05 24.41
CA VAL A 38 7.66 19.17 24.75
C VAL A 38 8.05 19.80 26.09
N CYS A 39 8.35 18.98 27.09
CA CYS A 39 8.67 19.45 28.43
C CYS A 39 10.09 20.01 28.57
N LEU A 40 11.01 19.61 27.69
CA LEU A 40 12.38 20.12 27.60
C LEU A 40 12.48 21.41 26.79
N SER A 41 11.62 21.58 25.78
CA SER A 41 11.59 22.79 24.95
C SER A 41 10.83 23.92 25.62
N GLY A 42 11.50 25.04 25.91
CA GLY A 42 10.86 26.21 26.53
C GLY A 42 9.65 26.73 25.75
N THR A 43 9.71 26.69 24.41
CA THR A 43 8.62 27.13 23.52
C THR A 43 7.41 26.19 23.60
N PHE A 44 7.63 24.88 23.44
CA PHE A 44 6.52 23.92 23.47
C PHE A 44 5.94 23.78 24.86
N LYS A 45 6.75 23.86 25.92
CA LYS A 45 6.27 23.88 27.30
C LYS A 45 5.32 25.05 27.56
N ALA A 46 5.62 26.24 27.02
CA ALA A 46 4.74 27.39 27.15
C ALA A 46 3.40 27.17 26.43
N GLN A 47 3.42 26.65 25.19
CA GLN A 47 2.20 26.32 24.45
C GLN A 47 1.39 25.19 25.11
N ASN A 48 2.07 24.19 25.67
CA ASN A 48 1.47 23.09 26.42
C ASN A 48 0.73 23.58 27.66
N ASN A 49 1.34 24.50 28.42
CA ASN A 49 0.70 25.13 29.57
C ASN A 49 -0.54 25.95 29.17
N GLN A 50 -0.49 26.62 28.01
CA GLN A 50 -1.63 27.36 27.47
C GLN A 50 -2.79 26.41 27.09
N ILE A 51 -2.49 25.28 26.44
CA ILE A 51 -3.47 24.24 26.12
C ILE A 51 -4.11 23.71 27.42
N GLN A 52 -3.31 23.43 28.45
CA GLN A 52 -3.79 22.95 29.73
C GLN A 52 -4.79 23.93 30.39
N ASP A 53 -4.47 25.23 30.42
CA ASP A 53 -5.38 26.26 30.96
C ASP A 53 -6.70 26.34 30.17
N MET A 54 -6.64 26.20 28.84
CA MET A 54 -7.84 26.21 28.00
C MET A 54 -8.71 24.96 28.21
N GLU A 55 -8.11 23.78 28.33
CA GLU A 55 -8.82 22.53 28.66
C GLU A 55 -9.55 22.64 29.99
N ASP A 56 -8.91 23.23 31.00
CA ASP A 56 -9.49 23.39 32.33
C ASP A 56 -10.64 24.40 32.33
N LYS A 57 -10.55 25.48 31.52
CA LYS A 57 -11.67 26.41 31.32
C LYS A 57 -12.89 25.74 30.67
N LEU A 58 -12.69 24.79 29.76
CA LEU A 58 -13.76 24.07 29.08
C LEU A 58 -14.53 23.10 30.00
N LYS A 59 -13.91 22.58 31.08
CA LYS A 59 -14.55 21.62 32.02
C LYS A 59 -15.51 22.29 33.01
N ARG A 60 -15.21 23.54 33.42
CA ARG A 60 -15.90 24.28 34.51
C ARG A 60 -17.44 24.37 34.38
N PRO A 61 -18.04 24.61 33.19
CA PRO A 61 -19.49 24.74 33.07
C PRO A 61 -20.25 23.44 33.42
N SER A 62 -19.74 22.29 32.97
CA SER A 62 -20.36 20.98 33.23
C SER A 62 -20.37 20.65 34.73
N GLU A 63 -19.26 20.93 35.43
CA GLU A 63 -19.12 20.70 36.86
C GLU A 63 -20.09 21.55 37.68
N LYS A 64 -20.29 22.81 37.28
CA LYS A 64 -21.26 23.71 37.92
C LYS A 64 -22.69 23.16 37.83
N ILE A 65 -23.11 22.70 36.65
CA ILE A 65 -24.47 22.16 36.43
C ILE A 65 -24.64 20.81 37.16
N ARG A 66 -23.61 19.95 37.18
CA ARG A 66 -23.64 18.70 37.97
C ARG A 66 -23.80 18.98 39.47
N ASN A 67 -23.12 19.99 39.99
CA ASN A 67 -23.26 20.42 41.38
C ASN A 67 -24.67 20.93 41.70
N GLU A 68 -25.27 21.73 40.80
CA GLU A 68 -26.67 22.17 40.91
C GLU A 68 -27.64 20.99 40.88
N LEU A 69 -27.46 20.03 39.97
CA LEU A 69 -28.28 18.82 39.89
C LEU A 69 -28.18 17.97 41.17
N ALA A 70 -26.99 17.84 41.75
CA ALA A 70 -26.78 17.15 43.01
C ALA A 70 -27.52 17.84 44.17
N GLN A 71 -27.56 19.18 44.20
CA GLN A 71 -28.32 19.93 45.20
C GLN A 71 -29.84 19.74 45.03
N VAL A 72 -30.36 19.74 43.81
CA VAL A 72 -31.79 19.52 43.54
C VAL A 72 -32.21 18.09 43.90
N LYS A 73 -31.40 17.07 43.58
CA LYS A 73 -31.64 15.69 44.00
C LYS A 73 -31.69 15.54 45.54
N LYS A 74 -30.80 16.25 46.26
CA LYS A 74 -30.82 16.29 47.74
C LYS A 74 -32.09 16.94 48.30
N LYS A 75 -32.62 17.99 47.66
CA LYS A 75 -33.90 18.60 48.04
C LYS A 75 -35.07 17.67 47.77
N LEU A 76 -35.11 17.03 46.59
CA LEU A 76 -36.15 16.07 46.22
C LEU A 76 -36.27 14.90 47.21
N ALA A 77 -35.14 14.42 47.76
CA ALA A 77 -35.12 13.36 48.76
C ALA A 77 -35.67 13.77 50.15
N ARG A 78 -35.78 15.07 50.44
CA ARG A 78 -36.30 15.59 51.72
C ARG A 78 -37.81 15.85 51.70
N GLU A 79 -38.40 16.02 50.52
CA GLU A 79 -39.83 16.25 50.33
C GLU A 79 -40.62 14.94 50.38
N THR A 80 -41.10 14.56 51.57
CA THR A 80 -41.68 13.23 51.87
C THR A 80 -43.16 13.25 52.27
N GLY A 81 -43.88 14.37 52.10
CA GLY A 81 -45.29 14.49 52.51
C GLY A 81 -46.31 14.34 51.37
N ASP A 82 -47.46 13.71 51.67
CA ASP A 82 -48.58 13.44 50.73
C ASP A 82 -49.66 14.55 50.70
N THR A 83 -49.33 15.77 51.13
CA THR A 83 -50.27 16.88 50.99
C THR A 83 -50.32 17.38 49.53
N PRO A 84 -51.46 17.91 49.04
CA PRO A 84 -51.56 18.47 47.68
C PRO A 84 -50.49 19.53 47.38
N LYS A 85 -50.09 20.30 48.40
CA LYS A 85 -49.03 21.31 48.33
C LYS A 85 -47.62 20.70 48.21
N ALA A 86 -47.34 19.62 48.95
CA ALA A 86 -46.08 18.90 48.88
C ALA A 86 -45.94 18.12 47.55
N SER A 87 -47.04 17.53 47.05
CA SER A 87 -47.09 16.88 45.74
C SER A 87 -46.80 17.85 44.59
N ALA A 88 -47.39 19.05 44.61
CA ALA A 88 -47.12 20.09 43.63
C ALA A 88 -45.66 20.60 43.67
N ALA A 89 -45.09 20.77 44.87
CA ALA A 89 -43.70 21.18 45.05
C ALA A 89 -42.71 20.10 44.54
N ARG A 90 -43.00 18.83 44.83
CA ARG A 90 -42.23 17.68 44.35
C ARG A 90 -42.23 17.59 42.82
N LYS A 91 -43.41 17.73 42.19
CA LYS A 91 -43.55 17.72 40.72
C LYS A 91 -42.77 18.85 40.04
N LYS A 92 -42.65 20.02 40.69
CA LYS A 92 -41.84 21.15 40.22
C LYS A 92 -40.33 20.87 40.33
N LEU A 93 -39.89 20.23 41.42
CA LEU A 93 -38.50 19.83 41.62
C LEU A 93 -38.07 18.69 40.69
N GLU A 94 -38.96 17.73 40.40
CA GLU A 94 -38.73 16.67 39.43
C GLU A 94 -38.53 17.25 38.02
N LYS A 95 -39.43 18.15 37.59
CA LYS A 95 -39.30 18.84 36.30
C LYS A 95 -38.00 19.65 36.19
N TRP A 96 -37.58 20.29 37.28
CA TRP A 96 -36.30 21.01 37.34
C TRP A 96 -35.09 20.05 37.28
N ALA A 97 -35.15 18.93 38.00
CA ALA A 97 -34.10 17.92 38.00
C ALA A 97 -33.93 17.28 36.61
N ASP A 98 -35.03 17.06 35.89
CA ASP A 98 -35.01 16.55 34.52
C ASP A 98 -34.43 17.58 33.53
N GLU A 99 -34.76 18.87 33.67
CA GLU A 99 -34.14 19.93 32.86
C GLU A 99 -32.63 20.06 33.15
N LEU A 100 -32.21 19.98 34.42
CA LEU A 100 -30.80 19.97 34.77
C LEU A 100 -30.08 18.71 34.26
N ARG A 101 -30.71 17.53 34.27
CA ARG A 101 -30.16 16.32 33.65
C ARG A 101 -29.95 16.51 32.15
N ARG A 102 -30.94 17.06 31.44
CA ARG A 102 -30.84 17.35 30.01
C ARG A 102 -29.69 18.30 29.70
N ARG A 103 -29.51 19.34 30.52
CA ARG A 103 -28.38 20.30 30.42
C ARG A 103 -27.02 19.68 30.74
N VAL A 104 -26.95 18.74 31.70
CA VAL A 104 -25.73 17.96 31.95
C VAL A 104 -25.43 17.05 30.76
N ASP A 105 -26.43 16.37 30.20
CA ASP A 105 -26.25 15.48 29.05
C ASP A 105 -25.82 16.24 27.78
N GLU A 106 -26.29 17.48 27.60
CA GLU A 106 -25.82 18.40 26.56
C GLU A 106 -24.37 18.85 26.79
N ALA A 107 -24.04 19.30 28.00
CA ALA A 107 -22.67 19.71 28.34
C ALA A 107 -21.66 18.55 28.28
N ASP A 108 -22.07 17.34 28.68
CA ASP A 108 -21.22 16.15 28.64
C ASP A 108 -21.05 15.61 27.21
N ARG A 109 -22.01 15.87 26.30
CA ARG A 109 -21.88 15.59 24.85
C ARG A 109 -20.88 16.53 24.18
N ASP A 110 -21.01 17.83 24.40
CA ASP A 110 -20.04 18.84 23.95
C ASP A 110 -18.62 18.55 24.50
N ALA A 111 -18.51 18.17 25.77
CA ALA A 111 -17.25 17.75 26.37
C ALA A 111 -16.70 16.42 25.80
N ARG A 112 -17.54 15.53 25.23
CA ARG A 112 -17.08 14.32 24.53
C ARG A 112 -16.47 14.66 23.17
N GLU A 113 -17.07 15.57 22.41
CA GLU A 113 -16.54 16.02 21.12
C GLU A 113 -15.20 16.72 21.28
N LYS A 114 -15.09 17.62 22.25
CA LYS A 114 -13.83 18.28 22.62
C LYS A 114 -12.76 17.27 23.04
N ARG A 115 -13.13 16.24 23.83
CA ARG A 115 -12.22 15.15 24.21
C ARG A 115 -11.75 14.30 23.03
N ASN A 116 -12.63 14.06 22.05
CA ASN A 116 -12.26 13.30 20.86
C ASN A 116 -11.30 14.12 19.97
N PHE A 117 -11.54 15.41 19.81
CA PHE A 117 -10.63 16.33 19.12
C PHE A 117 -9.26 16.37 19.82
N ILE A 118 -9.25 16.55 21.14
CA ILE A 118 -8.07 16.52 22.01
C ILE A 118 -7.31 15.19 21.88
N GLY A 119 -8.02 14.06 21.93
CA GLY A 119 -7.43 12.73 21.80
C GLY A 119 -6.83 12.47 20.42
N GLN A 120 -7.48 12.94 19.36
CA GLN A 120 -6.96 12.84 17.99
C GLN A 120 -5.68 13.66 17.82
N ILE A 121 -5.67 14.90 18.29
CA ILE A 121 -4.48 15.76 18.25
C ILE A 121 -3.33 15.19 19.07
N LYS A 122 -3.61 14.65 20.25
CA LYS A 122 -2.59 13.98 21.06
C LYS A 122 -1.95 12.82 20.30
N ASN A 123 -2.77 12.05 19.58
CA ASN A 123 -2.27 10.97 18.73
C ASN A 123 -1.48 11.52 17.53
N GLU A 124 -1.94 12.59 16.86
CA GLU A 124 -1.21 13.28 15.79
C GLU A 124 0.16 13.79 16.27
N GLY A 125 0.23 14.40 17.46
CA GLY A 125 1.48 14.87 18.06
C GLY A 125 2.45 13.73 18.41
N ARG A 126 1.93 12.56 18.79
CA ARG A 126 2.74 11.34 18.99
C ARG A 126 3.26 10.72 17.70
N GLU A 127 2.66 11.05 16.57
CA GLU A 127 3.09 10.60 15.23
C GLU A 127 4.13 11.55 14.60
N CYS A 128 4.29 12.77 15.12
CA CYS A 128 5.27 13.72 14.60
C CYS A 128 6.71 13.24 14.76
N ARG A 129 7.51 13.42 13.71
CA ARG A 129 8.96 13.13 13.73
C ARG A 129 9.83 14.37 13.67
N THR A 130 9.23 15.50 13.30
CA THR A 130 9.92 16.78 13.08
C THR A 130 9.40 17.88 14.00
N GLU A 131 10.25 18.87 14.28
CA GLU A 131 9.86 20.05 15.07
C GLU A 131 8.77 20.87 14.35
N LYS A 132 8.77 20.85 13.02
CA LYS A 132 7.75 21.50 12.18
C LYS A 132 6.38 20.86 12.38
N CYS A 133 6.28 19.54 12.27
CA CYS A 133 5.04 18.81 12.56
C CYS A 133 4.50 19.15 13.96
N MET A 134 5.37 19.14 14.98
CA MET A 134 4.98 19.50 16.34
C MET A 134 4.42 20.93 16.43
N LYS A 135 5.03 21.91 15.74
CA LYS A 135 4.53 23.30 15.69
C LYS A 135 3.14 23.37 15.06
N GLU A 136 2.92 22.65 13.96
CA GLU A 136 1.63 22.62 13.26
C GLU A 136 0.54 21.98 14.10
N VAL A 137 0.83 20.85 14.76
CA VAL A 137 -0.10 20.18 15.67
C VAL A 137 -0.48 21.10 16.83
N TYR A 138 0.48 21.72 17.50
CA TYR A 138 0.20 22.64 18.62
C TYR A 138 -0.56 23.89 18.18
N ALA A 139 -0.25 24.46 17.01
CA ALA A 139 -0.98 25.58 16.44
C ALA A 139 -2.43 25.21 16.12
N LYS A 140 -2.66 24.06 15.47
CA LYS A 140 -3.99 23.51 15.18
C LYS A 140 -4.77 23.24 16.47
N THR A 141 -4.11 22.75 17.51
CA THR A 141 -4.71 22.52 18.84
C THR A 141 -5.22 23.80 19.45
N LEU A 142 -4.37 24.83 19.51
CA LEU A 142 -4.72 26.14 20.06
C LEU A 142 -5.86 26.77 19.25
N ALA A 143 -5.80 26.72 17.91
CA ALA A 143 -6.85 27.25 17.05
C ALA A 143 -8.21 26.54 17.28
N GLY A 144 -8.24 25.22 17.38
CA GLY A 144 -9.46 24.45 17.68
C GLY A 144 -10.03 24.76 19.06
N LEU A 145 -9.18 24.82 20.09
CA LEU A 145 -9.60 25.18 21.45
C LEU A 145 -10.16 26.62 21.51
N ILE A 146 -9.57 27.56 20.76
CA ILE A 146 -10.10 28.92 20.63
C ILE A 146 -11.45 28.88 19.88
N GLY A 147 -11.58 28.09 18.83
CA GLY A 147 -12.82 27.89 18.08
C GLY A 147 -13.97 27.39 18.97
N PHE A 148 -13.70 26.39 19.82
CA PHE A 148 -14.67 25.87 20.79
C PHE A 148 -15.15 26.91 21.81
N SER A 149 -14.29 27.86 22.18
CA SER A 149 -14.67 28.92 23.12
C SER A 149 -15.59 29.99 22.48
N ARG A 150 -15.72 30.00 21.15
CA ARG A 150 -16.45 31.02 20.37
C ARG A 150 -17.72 30.51 19.69
N GLN A 151 -18.06 29.22 19.77
CA GLN A 151 -19.24 28.67 19.08
C GLN A 151 -20.55 29.09 19.79
N PRO A 152 -21.50 29.74 19.08
CA PRO A 152 -22.85 29.95 19.59
C PRO A 152 -23.64 28.64 19.64
N ALA A 153 -24.64 28.58 20.52
CA ALA A 153 -25.51 27.42 20.67
C ALA A 153 -26.19 27.02 19.34
N CYS A 154 -26.27 25.71 19.07
CA CYS A 154 -26.91 25.16 17.87
C CYS A 154 -28.33 25.70 17.70
N THR A 155 -28.55 26.50 16.64
CA THR A 155 -29.89 26.98 16.25
C THR A 155 -30.15 26.52 14.81
N LEU A 156 -31.25 25.81 14.58
CA LEU A 156 -31.69 25.39 13.24
C LEU A 156 -31.88 26.63 12.35
N PRO A 157 -31.43 26.63 11.09
CA PRO A 157 -31.67 27.74 10.19
C PRO A 157 -33.17 27.90 9.93
N GLN A 158 -33.68 29.12 10.06
CA GLN A 158 -35.04 29.46 9.64
C GLN A 158 -35.01 29.82 8.16
N ILE A 159 -35.53 28.95 7.31
CA ILE A 159 -35.59 29.16 5.87
C ILE A 159 -36.91 29.85 5.56
N ALA A 160 -36.85 31.04 4.97
CA ALA A 160 -38.03 31.81 4.64
C ALA A 160 -38.90 31.09 3.59
N ASP A 161 -40.22 31.20 3.71
CA ASP A 161 -41.17 30.42 2.91
C ASP A 161 -41.18 30.82 1.43
N GLU A 162 -40.83 32.07 1.14
CA GLU A 162 -40.74 32.64 -0.20
C GLU A 162 -39.47 32.22 -0.97
N CYS A 163 -38.50 31.56 -0.31
CA CYS A 163 -37.24 31.18 -0.93
C CYS A 163 -37.24 29.76 -1.49
N GLU A 164 -36.52 29.61 -2.60
CA GLU A 164 -36.33 28.35 -3.29
C GLU A 164 -35.20 27.54 -2.66
N VAL A 165 -35.39 26.23 -2.59
CA VAL A 165 -34.44 25.32 -1.95
C VAL A 165 -33.91 24.32 -2.98
N TYR A 166 -32.62 24.41 -3.27
CA TYR A 166 -31.95 23.50 -4.19
C TYR A 166 -31.09 22.48 -3.45
N VAL A 167 -31.11 21.24 -3.92
CA VAL A 167 -30.31 20.14 -3.38
C VAL A 167 -29.46 19.57 -4.52
N TYR A 168 -28.14 19.56 -4.35
CA TYR A 168 -27.20 19.03 -5.33
C TYR A 168 -26.22 18.06 -4.67
N ASN A 169 -26.11 16.86 -5.24
CA ASN A 169 -25.11 15.87 -4.86
C ASN A 169 -24.14 15.67 -6.02
N THR A 170 -22.85 15.49 -5.71
CA THR A 170 -21.83 15.35 -6.76
C THR A 170 -22.02 14.07 -7.57
N PRO A 171 -21.92 14.11 -8.92
CA PRO A 171 -21.97 12.92 -9.75
C PRO A 171 -20.68 12.08 -9.63
N PRO A 172 -20.69 10.78 -9.99
CA PRO A 172 -19.52 9.88 -9.90
C PRO A 172 -18.29 10.28 -10.74
N GLN A 173 -18.42 11.30 -11.61
CA GLN A 173 -17.42 11.67 -12.63
C GLN A 173 -16.85 13.09 -12.45
N ALA A 174 -16.89 13.66 -11.23
CA ALA A 174 -16.35 14.99 -10.97
C ALA A 174 -14.86 15.12 -11.40
N LYS A 175 -14.45 16.32 -11.83
CA LYS A 175 -13.06 16.56 -12.25
C LYS A 175 -12.13 16.63 -11.04
N LYS A 176 -10.96 15.97 -11.13
CA LYS A 176 -9.92 16.06 -10.12
C LYS A 176 -9.43 17.52 -9.99
N SER A 177 -9.30 17.99 -8.75
CA SER A 177 -8.69 19.26 -8.40
C SER A 177 -7.19 19.07 -8.15
N MET A 178 -6.34 19.81 -8.86
CA MET A 178 -4.90 19.89 -8.56
C MET A 178 -4.59 20.96 -7.50
N ALA A 179 -5.49 21.93 -7.32
CA ALA A 179 -5.43 22.94 -6.27
C ALA A 179 -6.81 23.64 -6.09
N PRO A 180 -7.26 23.87 -4.84
CA PRO A 180 -6.67 23.42 -3.58
C PRO A 180 -6.88 21.92 -3.36
N LEU A 181 -6.00 21.30 -2.55
CA LEU A 181 -6.11 19.92 -2.09
C LEU A 181 -6.66 19.92 -0.67
N LEU A 182 -7.66 19.07 -0.42
CA LEU A 182 -8.34 19.01 0.87
C LEU A 182 -8.04 17.70 1.62
N SER A 183 -7.37 16.73 1.00
CA SER A 183 -7.04 15.43 1.60
C SER A 183 -5.70 14.89 1.11
N GLU A 184 -4.91 14.35 2.04
CA GLU A 184 -3.66 13.62 1.76
C GLU A 184 -3.91 12.21 1.23
N LYS A 185 -5.06 11.60 1.56
CA LYS A 185 -5.35 10.17 1.30
C LYS A 185 -6.23 9.93 0.09
N LEU A 186 -7.04 10.92 -0.29
CA LEU A 186 -8.09 10.78 -1.31
C LEU A 186 -8.02 11.95 -2.27
N TYR A 187 -8.34 11.70 -3.54
CA TYR A 187 -8.39 12.77 -4.53
C TYR A 187 -9.38 13.84 -4.11
N THR A 188 -8.98 15.09 -4.28
CA THR A 188 -9.90 16.22 -4.16
C THR A 188 -10.56 16.45 -5.50
N TYR A 189 -11.86 16.64 -5.51
CA TYR A 189 -12.63 16.94 -6.71
C TYR A 189 -13.08 18.39 -6.69
N ARG A 190 -13.33 18.95 -7.88
CA ARG A 190 -13.75 20.34 -8.04
C ARG A 190 -14.98 20.41 -8.93
N GLU A 191 -15.96 21.17 -8.46
CA GLU A 191 -17.27 21.31 -9.10
C GLU A 191 -17.68 22.77 -9.17
N LYS A 192 -18.29 23.16 -10.29
CA LYS A 192 -18.81 24.51 -10.50
C LYS A 192 -20.34 24.49 -10.42
N VAL A 193 -20.90 25.11 -9.38
CA VAL A 193 -22.34 25.28 -9.23
C VAL A 193 -22.73 26.65 -9.78
N ARG A 194 -23.54 26.65 -10.84
CA ARG A 194 -24.00 27.87 -11.52
C ARG A 194 -25.44 28.14 -11.17
N ILE A 195 -25.71 29.33 -10.62
CA ILE A 195 -27.03 29.72 -10.13
C ILE A 195 -27.47 30.98 -10.88
N ASN A 196 -28.51 30.84 -11.71
CA ASN A 196 -29.12 31.94 -12.42
C ASN A 196 -30.59 32.06 -12.03
N ARG A 197 -30.87 32.83 -10.97
CA ARG A 197 -32.21 33.03 -10.42
C ARG A 197 -32.43 34.52 -10.10
N PRO A 198 -32.49 35.40 -11.12
CA PRO A 198 -32.69 36.82 -10.90
C PRO A 198 -33.99 37.07 -10.12
N ASP A 199 -33.94 38.00 -9.18
CA ASP A 199 -35.05 38.46 -8.33
C ASP A 199 -35.68 37.36 -7.45
N LYS A 200 -34.99 36.23 -7.27
CA LYS A 200 -35.40 35.13 -6.38
C LYS A 200 -34.41 34.95 -5.25
N CYS A 201 -34.93 34.67 -4.06
CA CYS A 201 -34.10 34.22 -2.95
C CYS A 201 -33.90 32.71 -2.98
N VAL A 202 -32.66 32.29 -2.71
CA VAL A 202 -32.19 30.91 -2.92
C VAL A 202 -31.43 30.40 -1.69
N TYR A 203 -31.72 29.14 -1.33
CA TYR A 203 -30.92 28.33 -0.42
C TYR A 203 -30.39 27.09 -1.13
N LEU A 204 -29.13 26.74 -0.84
CA LEU A 204 -28.42 25.66 -1.50
C LEU A 204 -27.95 24.60 -0.50
N PHE A 205 -28.27 23.34 -0.77
CA PHE A 205 -27.81 22.17 -0.01
C PHE A 205 -26.91 21.32 -0.89
N LEU A 206 -25.64 21.18 -0.51
CA LEU A 206 -24.63 20.45 -1.26
C LEU A 206 -24.19 19.19 -0.52
N ALA A 207 -23.93 18.12 -1.27
CA ALA A 207 -23.38 16.90 -0.69
C ALA A 207 -22.28 16.27 -1.55
N SER A 208 -21.30 15.64 -0.89
CA SER A 208 -20.28 14.81 -1.54
C SER A 208 -19.81 13.67 -0.65
N GLY A 209 -19.60 12.50 -1.26
CA GLY A 209 -18.90 11.37 -0.65
C GLY A 209 -17.37 11.46 -0.76
N TYR A 210 -16.82 12.51 -1.38
CA TYR A 210 -15.39 12.73 -1.62
C TYR A 210 -14.92 14.09 -1.10
N PRO A 211 -13.60 14.31 -0.91
CA PRO A 211 -13.09 15.66 -0.66
C PRO A 211 -13.42 16.58 -1.85
N GLN A 212 -14.05 17.72 -1.61
CA GLN A 212 -14.71 18.48 -2.67
C GLN A 212 -14.56 20.00 -2.52
N VAL A 213 -14.23 20.66 -3.64
CA VAL A 213 -14.24 22.11 -3.79
C VAL A 213 -15.47 22.52 -4.62
N TRP A 214 -16.30 23.39 -4.05
CA TRP A 214 -17.50 23.95 -4.66
C TRP A 214 -17.23 25.40 -5.06
N ASP A 215 -17.05 25.64 -6.36
CA ASP A 215 -17.03 27.00 -6.91
C ASP A 215 -18.47 27.43 -7.17
N ILE A 216 -18.93 28.44 -6.45
CA ILE A 216 -20.28 29.00 -6.58
C ILE A 216 -20.22 30.19 -7.52
N LEU A 217 -21.05 30.15 -8.55
CA LEU A 217 -21.16 31.19 -9.57
C LEU A 217 -22.62 31.66 -9.60
N THR A 218 -22.87 32.95 -9.39
CA THR A 218 -24.24 33.51 -9.35
C THR A 218 -24.40 34.63 -10.36
N THR A 219 -25.54 34.72 -11.04
CA THR A 219 -25.86 35.91 -11.87
C THR A 219 -26.27 37.11 -11.01
N GLU A 220 -26.18 38.31 -11.59
CA GLU A 220 -26.68 39.52 -10.96
C GLU A 220 -28.18 39.43 -10.67
N GLY A 221 -28.60 39.94 -9.50
CA GLY A 221 -30.00 39.87 -9.04
C GLY A 221 -30.40 38.56 -8.34
N THR A 222 -29.54 37.52 -8.32
CA THR A 222 -29.78 36.31 -7.53
C THR A 222 -29.51 36.56 -6.04
N ASP A 223 -30.52 36.45 -5.17
CA ASP A 223 -30.39 36.58 -3.71
C ASP A 223 -30.03 35.23 -3.06
N LEU A 224 -28.75 34.85 -3.12
CA LEU A 224 -28.26 33.64 -2.47
C LEU A 224 -28.11 33.86 -0.96
N ARG A 225 -29.12 33.44 -0.18
CA ARG A 225 -29.20 33.66 1.26
C ARG A 225 -28.39 32.67 2.09
N GLY A 226 -28.32 31.40 1.66
CA GLY A 226 -27.60 30.38 2.42
C GLY A 226 -27.10 29.18 1.63
N ILE A 227 -25.94 28.66 2.04
CA ILE A 227 -25.32 27.44 1.52
C ILE A 227 -25.01 26.50 2.69
N TYR A 228 -25.53 25.28 2.64
CA TYR A 228 -25.30 24.23 3.64
C TYR A 228 -24.65 23.01 2.96
N VAL A 229 -23.49 22.58 3.43
CA VAL A 229 -22.73 21.49 2.79
C VAL A 229 -22.52 20.31 3.72
N GLY A 230 -22.83 19.11 3.22
CA GLY A 230 -22.74 17.83 3.92
C GLY A 230 -21.75 16.83 3.27
N GLY A 231 -20.83 16.24 4.03
CA GLY A 231 -20.01 15.11 3.59
C GLY A 231 -19.11 14.57 4.70
N ASP A 232 -18.78 13.27 4.63
CA ASP A 232 -17.87 12.63 5.61
C ASP A 232 -16.40 13.05 5.42
N LEU A 233 -16.10 13.71 4.31
CA LEU A 233 -14.77 14.08 3.86
C LEU A 233 -14.63 15.59 3.59
N PRO A 234 -13.40 16.15 3.58
CA PRO A 234 -13.15 17.59 3.47
C PRO A 234 -13.89 18.36 2.38
N GLN A 235 -14.62 19.42 2.76
CA GLN A 235 -15.43 20.25 1.85
C GLN A 235 -14.96 21.71 1.90
N LEU A 236 -14.84 22.38 0.75
CA LEU A 236 -14.55 23.81 0.64
C LEU A 236 -15.58 24.47 -0.29
N VAL A 237 -16.19 25.57 0.13
CA VAL A 237 -17.09 26.39 -0.70
C VAL A 237 -16.44 27.75 -0.94
N ARG A 238 -16.45 28.22 -2.18
CA ARG A 238 -15.91 29.54 -2.52
C ARG A 238 -16.62 30.19 -3.69
N GLY A 239 -16.47 31.51 -3.86
CA GLY A 239 -17.03 32.23 -5.00
C GLY A 239 -18.38 32.90 -4.75
N TYR A 240 -19.00 32.65 -3.59
CA TYR A 240 -20.36 33.09 -3.27
C TYR A 240 -20.47 34.61 -3.04
N PRO A 241 -21.66 35.22 -3.22
CA PRO A 241 -21.91 36.64 -2.96
C PRO A 241 -21.65 37.07 -1.51
N GLU A 242 -21.42 38.36 -1.30
CA GLU A 242 -21.34 38.94 0.05
C GLU A 242 -22.71 38.88 0.74
N GLY A 243 -22.74 38.60 2.05
CA GLY A 243 -23.98 38.46 2.83
C GLY A 243 -24.61 37.07 2.80
N THR A 244 -24.12 36.13 1.97
CA THR A 244 -24.57 34.72 1.99
C THR A 244 -24.13 34.01 3.27
N GLU A 245 -25.06 33.36 3.97
CA GLU A 245 -24.75 32.48 5.10
C GLU A 245 -24.15 31.16 4.59
N VAL A 246 -22.91 30.83 4.95
CA VAL A 246 -22.28 29.57 4.51
C VAL A 246 -21.93 28.69 5.70
N ARG A 247 -22.47 27.47 5.71
CA ARG A 247 -22.22 26.44 6.72
C ARG A 247 -21.66 25.20 6.04
N VAL A 248 -20.35 24.98 6.19
CA VAL A 248 -19.64 23.82 5.63
C VAL A 248 -19.27 22.85 6.74
N HIS A 249 -19.59 21.58 6.55
CA HIS A 249 -19.43 20.56 7.58
C HIS A 249 -18.67 19.37 7.02
N TYR A 250 -17.55 18.99 7.65
CA TYR A 250 -16.80 17.76 7.39
C TYR A 250 -15.91 17.46 8.59
N ARG A 251 -15.55 16.18 8.82
CA ARG A 251 -14.70 15.68 9.93
C ARG A 251 -14.89 16.40 11.27
N GLY A 252 -15.75 15.84 12.11
CA GLY A 252 -15.69 16.04 13.56
C GLY A 252 -16.32 17.32 14.11
N GLU A 253 -16.46 18.39 13.34
CA GLU A 253 -17.04 19.63 13.86
C GLU A 253 -18.05 20.23 12.89
N LEU A 254 -19.26 19.66 12.96
CA LEU A 254 -20.57 20.24 12.62
C LEU A 254 -21.48 19.26 11.87
N LEU A 255 -20.97 18.25 11.16
CA LEU A 255 -21.86 17.20 10.62
C LEU A 255 -22.32 16.26 11.72
N LYS A 256 -21.40 15.88 12.61
CA LYS A 256 -21.80 15.33 13.91
C LYS A 256 -22.54 16.35 14.77
N GLY A 257 -22.40 17.66 14.62
CA GLY A 257 -23.20 18.64 15.38
C GLY A 257 -24.65 18.78 14.88
N ALA A 258 -24.83 18.79 13.56
CA ALA A 258 -26.12 18.77 12.87
C ALA A 258 -26.79 17.39 12.96
N GLU A 259 -26.02 16.30 12.96
CA GLU A 259 -26.47 14.94 13.26
C GLU A 259 -26.64 14.65 14.76
N ASN A 260 -25.87 15.23 15.69
CA ASN A 260 -26.04 15.01 17.15
C ASN A 260 -27.20 15.83 17.71
N CYS A 261 -27.65 16.86 16.98
CA CYS A 261 -29.01 17.37 17.18
C CYS A 261 -30.09 16.35 16.76
N LEU A 262 -29.79 15.28 16.00
CA LEU A 262 -30.77 14.62 15.13
C LEU A 262 -30.59 13.10 14.79
N ARG A 263 -29.67 12.30 15.38
CA ARG A 263 -29.45 10.89 14.96
C ARG A 263 -29.20 9.91 16.12
N SER A 264 -30.25 9.19 16.49
CA SER A 264 -30.15 7.73 16.73
C SER A 264 -30.70 7.03 15.48
N SER A 265 -30.03 5.95 15.05
CA SER A 265 -30.39 5.00 13.98
C SER A 265 -30.38 5.50 12.53
N ILE A 266 -29.44 4.98 11.73
CA ILE A 266 -29.78 4.37 10.43
C ILE A 266 -29.06 3.03 10.37
N ASP A 267 -29.85 1.96 10.48
CA ASP A 267 -29.63 0.76 9.71
C ASP A 267 -30.48 0.94 8.45
N LEU A 268 -29.88 0.77 7.28
CA LEU A 268 -30.53 0.98 5.99
C LEU A 268 -31.43 -0.23 5.69
N ASP A 269 -32.55 -0.36 6.39
CA ASP A 269 -33.71 -1.05 5.86
C ASP A 269 -35.00 -0.74 6.62
N LYS A 270 -35.94 -0.14 5.88
CA LYS A 270 -37.39 0.03 6.07
C LYS A 270 -37.86 1.49 6.09
N ARG A 271 -38.42 1.86 4.92
CA ARG A 271 -39.59 2.72 4.63
C ARG A 271 -39.84 3.92 5.56
N GLN A 272 -39.80 5.09 4.91
CA GLN A 272 -40.69 6.25 5.15
C GLN A 272 -40.91 6.64 6.62
N GLU A 273 -40.10 7.58 7.12
CA GLU A 273 -40.58 8.87 7.66
C GLU A 273 -39.41 9.70 8.22
N ASN A 274 -39.33 10.96 7.76
CA ASN A 274 -38.47 12.08 8.16
C ASN A 274 -37.09 12.22 7.49
N ASN A 275 -37.13 12.66 6.23
CA ASN A 275 -36.02 13.25 5.49
C ASN A 275 -35.48 14.51 6.22
N PHE A 276 -34.19 14.83 6.09
CA PHE A 276 -33.55 16.00 6.72
C PHE A 276 -34.32 17.31 6.48
N LEU A 277 -34.85 17.47 5.26
CA LEU A 277 -35.63 18.64 4.84
C LEU A 277 -37.05 18.67 5.45
N ASP A 278 -37.61 17.51 5.87
CA ASP A 278 -38.89 17.43 6.58
C ASP A 278 -38.76 18.06 7.99
N ARG A 279 -37.59 17.90 8.63
CA ARG A 279 -37.30 18.44 9.98
C ARG A 279 -37.06 19.95 9.98
N LEU A 280 -36.63 20.51 8.84
CA LEU A 280 -36.61 21.96 8.60
C LEU A 280 -37.98 22.53 8.22
N LYS A 281 -39.03 21.68 8.21
CA LYS A 281 -40.40 22.03 7.80
C LYS A 281 -40.50 22.60 6.38
N ILE A 282 -39.55 22.25 5.50
CA ILE A 282 -39.58 22.67 4.10
C ILE A 282 -40.54 21.73 3.36
N ALA A 283 -41.58 22.23 2.71
CA ALA A 283 -42.52 21.34 2.02
C ALA A 283 -41.88 20.59 0.82
N PRO A 284 -42.27 19.34 0.50
CA PRO A 284 -41.66 18.54 -0.57
C PRO A 284 -41.59 19.24 -1.94
N GLU A 285 -42.63 19.98 -2.30
CA GLU A 285 -42.77 20.75 -3.55
C GLU A 285 -41.80 21.93 -3.65
N ARG A 286 -41.21 22.37 -2.54
CA ARG A 286 -40.20 23.43 -2.50
C ARG A 286 -38.76 22.92 -2.67
N ARG A 287 -38.58 21.59 -2.76
CA ARG A 287 -37.27 20.93 -2.83
C ARG A 287 -36.92 20.63 -4.27
N ILE A 288 -35.97 21.36 -4.83
CA ILE A 288 -35.57 21.22 -6.23
C ILE A 288 -34.24 20.47 -6.29
N TYR A 289 -34.30 19.22 -6.75
CA TYR A 289 -33.11 18.37 -6.90
C TYR A 289 -32.42 18.65 -8.23
N VAL A 290 -31.12 18.92 -8.17
CA VAL A 290 -30.27 19.26 -9.31
C VAL A 290 -29.30 18.12 -9.54
N SER A 291 -29.03 17.78 -10.81
CA SER A 291 -28.14 16.67 -11.17
C SER A 291 -26.86 17.09 -11.88
N ASP A 292 -26.81 18.28 -12.48
CA ASP A 292 -25.69 18.75 -13.32
C ASP A 292 -25.01 20.04 -12.83
N GLY A 293 -25.36 20.48 -11.61
CA GLY A 293 -24.82 21.69 -11.00
C GLY A 293 -25.30 23.01 -11.61
N LYS A 294 -26.28 22.99 -12.52
CA LYS A 294 -26.87 24.21 -13.11
C LYS A 294 -28.26 24.45 -12.54
N ILE A 295 -28.46 25.64 -11.99
CA ILE A 295 -29.70 26.06 -11.33
C ILE A 295 -30.28 27.25 -12.09
N GLY A 296 -31.53 27.11 -12.56
CA GLY A 296 -32.21 28.10 -13.39
C GLY A 296 -31.82 28.03 -14.86
N ASP A 297 -32.16 29.06 -15.61
CA ASP A 297 -31.93 29.10 -17.06
C ASP A 297 -30.45 29.26 -17.41
N ASN A 298 -30.03 28.68 -18.53
CA ASN A 298 -28.66 28.87 -19.01
C ASN A 298 -28.42 30.34 -19.36
N ALA A 299 -27.33 30.90 -18.81
CA ALA A 299 -26.85 32.24 -19.13
C ALA A 299 -25.40 32.17 -19.67
N PRO A 300 -24.96 33.16 -20.46
CA PRO A 300 -23.56 33.28 -20.89
C PRO A 300 -22.59 33.31 -19.70
N LEU A 301 -21.40 32.71 -19.84
CA LEU A 301 -20.48 32.51 -18.71
C LEU A 301 -19.97 33.81 -18.07
N ASP A 302 -19.88 34.88 -18.85
CA ASP A 302 -19.49 36.24 -18.43
C ASP A 302 -20.54 36.94 -17.56
N THR A 303 -21.79 36.45 -17.55
CA THR A 303 -22.86 36.97 -16.67
C THR A 303 -22.77 36.47 -15.23
N TYR A 304 -21.96 35.43 -14.99
CA TYR A 304 -21.79 34.86 -13.66
C TYR A 304 -20.69 35.59 -12.90
N ARG A 305 -21.01 36.03 -11.67
CA ARG A 305 -20.05 36.60 -10.74
C ARG A 305 -19.42 35.49 -9.90
N TYR A 306 -18.11 35.60 -9.71
CA TYR A 306 -17.31 34.70 -8.87
C TYR A 306 -16.37 35.54 -8.00
N ARG A 307 -16.54 35.47 -6.68
CA ARG A 307 -15.73 36.18 -5.69
C ARG A 307 -14.80 35.21 -4.97
N ALA A 308 -13.60 35.03 -5.52
CA ALA A 308 -12.64 34.03 -5.05
C ALA A 308 -12.24 34.24 -3.58
N GLU A 309 -12.29 35.49 -3.11
CA GLU A 309 -12.02 35.93 -1.74
C GLU A 309 -13.03 35.41 -0.71
N ASN A 310 -14.26 35.11 -1.14
CA ASN A 310 -15.29 34.55 -0.28
C ASN A 310 -15.13 33.03 -0.25
N ALA A 311 -14.65 32.49 0.88
CA ALA A 311 -14.41 31.07 1.07
C ALA A 311 -14.78 30.61 2.49
N ALA A 312 -15.38 29.42 2.60
CA ALA A 312 -15.76 28.80 3.86
C ALA A 312 -15.56 27.28 3.81
N GLY A 313 -15.21 26.66 4.94
CA GLY A 313 -14.96 25.23 5.06
C GLY A 313 -13.48 24.89 5.17
N ALA A 314 -13.07 23.82 4.48
CA ALA A 314 -11.73 23.27 4.58
C ALA A 314 -10.67 24.25 4.07
N THR A 315 -9.68 24.52 4.91
CA THR A 315 -8.47 25.20 4.45
C THR A 315 -7.72 24.26 3.52
N ALA A 316 -7.21 24.81 2.41
CA ALA A 316 -6.31 24.08 1.53
C ALA A 316 -5.17 23.49 2.35
N ALA A 317 -5.03 22.18 2.34
CA ALA A 317 -3.90 21.53 2.98
C ALA A 317 -2.69 21.70 2.04
N ALA A 318 -1.54 22.12 2.58
CA ALA A 318 -0.27 22.18 1.84
C ALA A 318 0.30 20.77 1.68
N VAL A 319 -0.44 19.91 0.97
CA VAL A 319 -0.20 18.47 0.94
C VAL A 319 0.05 17.98 -0.47
N LEU A 320 0.74 16.85 -0.59
CA LEU A 320 0.91 16.19 -1.88
C LEU A 320 -0.43 15.60 -2.34
N PRO A 321 -0.74 15.64 -3.65
CA PRO A 321 -1.81 14.83 -4.21
C PRO A 321 -1.55 13.34 -3.89
N PRO A 322 -2.60 12.51 -3.73
CA PRO A 322 -2.41 11.08 -3.50
C PRO A 322 -1.99 10.36 -4.80
N ARG A 323 -1.42 9.16 -4.63
CA ARG A 323 -1.05 8.22 -5.70
C ARG A 323 -0.10 8.83 -6.74
N GLU A 324 -0.22 8.39 -8.00
CA GLU A 324 0.59 8.80 -9.15
C GLU A 324 0.71 10.33 -9.32
N ASP A 325 -0.34 11.10 -9.02
CA ASP A 325 -0.32 12.56 -9.17
C ASP A 325 0.61 13.22 -8.13
N GLY A 326 0.75 12.63 -6.94
CA GLY A 326 1.72 13.06 -5.94
C GLY A 326 3.15 12.74 -6.35
N TRP A 327 3.37 11.56 -6.92
CA TRP A 327 4.67 11.17 -7.45
C TRP A 327 5.10 12.06 -8.61
N LYS A 328 4.20 12.36 -9.55
CA LYS A 328 4.43 13.32 -10.64
C LYS A 328 4.80 14.71 -10.11
N LYS A 329 4.12 15.17 -9.06
CA LYS A 329 4.46 16.44 -8.41
C LYS A 329 5.87 16.41 -7.81
N LEU A 330 6.23 15.37 -7.05
CA LEU A 330 7.57 15.26 -6.47
C LEU A 330 8.67 15.18 -7.55
N VAL A 331 8.39 14.54 -8.69
CA VAL A 331 9.31 14.53 -9.84
C VAL A 331 9.46 15.92 -10.44
N ALA A 332 8.34 16.63 -10.66
CA ALA A 332 8.35 18.00 -11.18
C ALA A 332 9.06 18.98 -10.23
N ASP A 333 8.94 18.77 -8.92
CA ASP A 333 9.61 19.56 -7.88
C ASP A 333 11.09 19.16 -7.71
N GLY A 334 11.60 18.17 -8.45
CA GLY A 334 13.00 17.70 -8.40
C GLY A 334 13.37 16.89 -7.15
N LYS A 335 12.39 16.55 -6.31
CA LYS A 335 12.60 15.85 -5.03
C LYS A 335 12.76 14.34 -5.18
N VAL A 336 12.19 13.78 -6.23
CA VAL A 336 12.31 12.35 -6.56
C VAL A 336 12.54 12.17 -8.05
N ARG A 337 13.07 11.02 -8.44
CA ARG A 337 13.11 10.60 -9.85
C ARG A 337 12.83 9.12 -9.97
N LYS A 338 12.48 8.67 -11.19
CA LYS A 338 12.37 7.25 -11.49
C LYS A 338 13.73 6.56 -11.36
N VAL A 339 13.68 5.30 -10.94
CA VAL A 339 14.84 4.39 -10.94
C VAL A 339 15.31 4.17 -12.38
N THR A 340 16.62 4.20 -12.59
CA THR A 340 17.26 3.92 -13.89
C THR A 340 18.04 2.61 -13.85
N SER A 341 18.40 2.08 -15.02
CA SER A 341 19.28 0.90 -15.10
C SER A 341 20.63 1.12 -14.43
N ALA A 342 21.16 2.34 -14.44
CA ALA A 342 22.42 2.66 -13.75
C ALA A 342 22.28 2.59 -12.22
N ASP A 343 21.11 2.96 -11.69
CA ASP A 343 20.83 2.82 -10.25
C ASP A 343 20.74 1.36 -9.85
N ILE A 344 20.09 0.53 -10.68
CA ILE A 344 20.01 -0.92 -10.48
C ILE A 344 21.41 -1.53 -10.39
N GLU A 345 22.32 -1.18 -11.31
CA GLU A 345 23.71 -1.64 -11.24
C GLU A 345 24.44 -1.12 -9.99
N ARG A 346 24.16 0.11 -9.56
CA ARG A 346 24.69 0.65 -8.30
C ARG A 346 24.15 -0.10 -7.09
N PHE A 347 22.87 -0.49 -7.09
CA PHE A 347 22.26 -1.29 -6.03
C PHE A 347 22.89 -2.68 -5.95
N LYS A 348 23.15 -3.33 -7.08
CA LYS A 348 23.88 -4.61 -7.14
C LYS A 348 25.28 -4.50 -6.55
N LYS A 349 26.00 -3.42 -6.89
CA LYS A 349 27.37 -3.18 -6.42
C LYS A 349 27.44 -2.84 -4.94
N ASN A 350 26.65 -1.88 -4.49
CA ASN A 350 26.77 -1.27 -3.16
C ASN A 350 25.85 -1.93 -2.13
N GLY A 351 24.75 -2.53 -2.58
CA GLY A 351 23.68 -3.06 -1.74
C GLY A 351 22.66 -2.01 -1.32
N VAL A 352 21.55 -2.49 -0.75
CA VAL A 352 20.49 -1.69 -0.14
C VAL A 352 20.03 -2.37 1.17
N ILE A 353 19.39 -1.61 2.05
CA ILE A 353 18.79 -2.14 3.28
C ILE A 353 17.28 -2.16 3.11
N ASN A 354 16.66 -3.30 3.42
CA ASN A 354 15.21 -3.46 3.43
C ASN A 354 14.64 -2.96 4.76
N LEU A 355 13.60 -2.13 4.69
CA LEU A 355 13.01 -1.49 5.87
C LEU A 355 11.76 -2.24 6.37
N ASP A 356 11.01 -2.93 5.52
CA ASP A 356 9.63 -3.37 5.81
C ASP A 356 9.48 -4.58 6.75
N ASN A 357 10.55 -5.21 7.23
CA ASN A 357 10.48 -6.45 8.03
C ASN A 357 11.01 -6.32 9.47
N GLY A 358 11.38 -5.10 9.90
CA GLY A 358 11.85 -4.81 11.25
C GLY A 358 13.11 -5.57 11.67
N LYS A 359 13.82 -6.18 10.72
CA LYS A 359 15.09 -6.88 10.94
C LYS A 359 16.15 -6.25 10.04
N PHE A 360 17.38 -6.15 10.52
CA PHE A 360 18.49 -5.82 9.66
C PHE A 360 18.71 -6.97 8.70
N VAL A 361 18.46 -6.72 7.42
CA VAL A 361 18.69 -7.69 6.38
C VAL A 361 19.47 -7.03 5.24
N TRP A 362 20.78 -7.26 5.24
CA TRP A 362 21.65 -6.96 4.09
C TRP A 362 21.63 -8.18 3.17
N ARG A 363 20.86 -8.11 2.07
CA ARG A 363 20.78 -9.22 1.10
C ARG A 363 21.43 -8.80 -0.21
N ARG A 364 22.48 -9.52 -0.61
CA ARG A 364 22.96 -9.51 -2.01
C ARG A 364 22.27 -10.60 -2.85
N SER A 365 22.04 -11.80 -2.29
CA SER A 365 21.57 -12.98 -3.03
C SER A 365 20.06 -13.03 -3.34
N ASP A 366 19.19 -12.69 -2.39
CA ASP A 366 17.73 -12.70 -2.64
C ASP A 366 17.32 -11.51 -3.53
N TYR A 367 18.20 -10.52 -3.63
CA TYR A 367 18.09 -9.44 -4.60
C TYR A 367 18.42 -9.90 -6.02
N ASP A 368 19.34 -10.85 -6.20
CA ASP A 368 19.60 -11.42 -7.53
C ASP A 368 18.33 -12.08 -8.09
N GLU A 369 17.54 -12.76 -7.26
CA GLU A 369 16.21 -13.27 -7.68
C GLU A 369 15.25 -12.12 -8.02
N PHE A 370 15.20 -11.05 -7.22
CA PHE A 370 14.36 -9.89 -7.46
C PHE A 370 14.71 -9.15 -8.77
N PHE A 371 16.00 -8.98 -9.08
CA PHE A 371 16.47 -8.41 -10.36
C PHE A 371 16.26 -9.36 -11.54
N ARG A 372 16.22 -10.68 -11.32
CA ARG A 372 15.95 -11.67 -12.37
C ARG A 372 14.49 -11.71 -12.82
N TYR A 373 13.55 -11.40 -11.93
CA TYR A 373 12.12 -11.45 -12.26
C TYR A 373 11.56 -10.09 -12.72
N GLU A 374 12.16 -8.95 -12.33
CA GLU A 374 11.43 -7.67 -12.38
C GLU A 374 12.29 -6.39 -12.55
N ASP A 375 13.25 -6.38 -13.48
CA ASP A 375 13.93 -5.15 -13.91
C ASP A 375 12.92 -4.02 -14.26
N ASP A 376 11.78 -4.38 -14.86
CA ASP A 376 10.71 -3.44 -15.23
C ASP A 376 9.84 -2.97 -14.05
N ILE A 377 9.68 -3.78 -13.00
CA ILE A 377 8.87 -3.36 -11.84
C ILE A 377 9.69 -2.43 -10.95
N LEU A 378 11.00 -2.64 -10.86
CA LEU A 378 11.93 -1.69 -10.24
C LEU A 378 12.00 -0.35 -10.96
N ARG A 379 11.93 -0.33 -12.29
CA ARG A 379 11.84 0.92 -13.10
C ARG A 379 10.58 1.72 -12.78
N ASN A 380 9.55 1.11 -12.19
CA ASN A 380 8.38 1.82 -11.71
C ASN A 380 8.57 2.46 -10.32
N GLY A 381 9.67 2.17 -9.62
CA GLY A 381 10.05 2.78 -8.36
C GLY A 381 10.61 4.21 -8.48
N TYR A 382 10.77 4.86 -7.33
CA TYR A 382 11.29 6.22 -7.19
C TYR A 382 12.48 6.28 -6.23
N ILE A 383 13.48 7.09 -6.57
CA ILE A 383 14.60 7.45 -5.70
C ILE A 383 14.36 8.86 -5.15
N LEU A 384 14.47 9.02 -3.83
CA LEU A 384 14.46 10.32 -3.15
C LEU A 384 15.81 11.01 -3.33
N LEU A 385 15.78 12.22 -3.88
CA LEU A 385 16.95 13.06 -4.13
C LEU A 385 17.12 14.17 -3.09
N ASP A 386 16.04 14.51 -2.38
CA ASP A 386 15.99 15.57 -1.37
C ASP A 386 15.03 15.16 -0.24
N ASP A 387 15.07 15.88 0.87
CA ASP A 387 14.19 15.67 2.02
C ASP A 387 12.71 15.83 1.61
N VAL A 388 11.97 14.73 1.75
CA VAL A 388 10.52 14.66 1.54
C VAL A 388 9.83 14.41 2.87
N GLU A 389 9.01 15.37 3.30
CA GLU A 389 8.30 15.31 4.60
C GLU A 389 7.32 14.13 4.66
N LYS A 390 6.55 13.91 3.59
CA LYS A 390 5.62 12.77 3.46
C LYS A 390 5.57 12.27 2.01
N LEU A 391 5.43 10.97 1.82
CA LEU A 391 5.19 10.33 0.53
C LEU A 391 3.71 10.39 0.12
N PRO A 392 3.39 10.36 -1.18
CA PRO A 392 2.02 10.26 -1.67
C PRO A 392 1.31 9.02 -1.12
N ALA A 393 0.08 9.17 -0.62
CA ALA A 393 -0.68 8.05 -0.09
C ALA A 393 -1.34 7.19 -1.18
N GLY A 394 -1.43 5.88 -0.94
CA GLY A 394 -2.40 4.99 -1.59
C GLY A 394 -2.02 4.40 -2.94
N ASP A 395 -0.72 4.28 -3.26
CA ASP A 395 -0.25 3.57 -4.45
C ASP A 395 0.28 2.17 -4.07
N PRO A 396 -0.51 1.10 -4.28
CA PRO A 396 -0.28 -0.19 -3.68
C PRO A 396 0.84 -1.01 -4.33
N HIS A 397 1.79 -0.47 -5.09
CA HIS A 397 2.94 -1.23 -5.65
C HIS A 397 4.21 -0.38 -5.89
N VAL A 398 4.36 0.77 -5.23
CA VAL A 398 5.50 1.66 -5.51
C VAL A 398 6.70 1.31 -4.65
N PHE A 399 7.83 1.00 -5.30
CA PHE A 399 9.13 0.92 -4.63
C PHE A 399 9.69 2.31 -4.38
N VAL A 400 10.17 2.54 -3.16
CA VAL A 400 10.73 3.81 -2.70
C VAL A 400 12.13 3.56 -2.18
N PHE A 401 13.10 4.18 -2.84
CA PHE A 401 14.51 4.13 -2.49
C PHE A 401 14.89 5.46 -1.86
N VAL A 402 15.19 5.43 -0.56
CA VAL A 402 15.69 6.58 0.17
C VAL A 402 17.18 6.73 -0.15
N GLY A 403 17.55 7.86 -0.76
CA GLY A 403 18.95 8.16 -1.06
C GLY A 403 19.81 8.23 0.21
N ALA A 404 21.11 7.96 0.07
CA ALA A 404 22.05 8.12 1.17
C ALA A 404 22.03 9.58 1.68
N GLY A 405 22.02 9.76 3.01
CA GLY A 405 21.96 11.06 3.67
C GLY A 405 20.59 11.75 3.70
N GLN A 406 19.57 11.19 3.02
CA GLN A 406 18.22 11.77 3.02
C GLN A 406 17.44 11.35 4.28
N ARG A 407 16.58 12.24 4.78
CA ARG A 407 15.74 11.93 5.94
C ARG A 407 14.60 10.98 5.57
N GLN A 408 14.24 10.13 6.53
CA GLN A 408 13.07 9.26 6.42
C GLN A 408 11.78 10.10 6.33
N PRO A 409 10.94 9.91 5.30
CA PRO A 409 9.62 10.52 5.26
C PRO A 409 8.74 10.07 6.43
N GLU A 410 7.93 10.98 6.98
CA GLU A 410 7.17 10.74 8.22
C GLU A 410 6.21 9.55 8.13
N ASN A 411 5.65 9.32 6.94
CA ASN A 411 4.69 8.25 6.65
C ASN A 411 5.30 7.04 5.94
N LEU A 412 6.64 6.95 5.86
CA LEU A 412 7.33 5.71 5.47
C LEU A 412 7.34 4.80 6.71
N ALA A 413 6.20 4.15 6.99
CA ALA A 413 6.05 3.24 8.12
C ALA A 413 6.33 1.79 7.71
N LEU A 414 7.15 1.11 8.51
CA LEU A 414 7.49 -0.32 8.38
C LEU A 414 6.27 -1.25 8.56
N ASP A 415 5.17 -0.71 9.09
CA ASP A 415 4.03 -1.47 9.55
C ASP A 415 2.84 -1.44 8.57
N ALA A 416 2.93 -0.66 7.49
CA ALA A 416 1.76 -0.33 6.66
C ALA A 416 1.66 -1.10 5.35
N THR A 417 2.53 -2.09 5.09
CA THR A 417 2.50 -2.75 3.77
C THR A 417 1.58 -3.98 3.73
N PHE A 418 1.44 -4.82 4.76
CA PHE A 418 0.51 -5.98 4.71
C PHE A 418 0.13 -6.52 6.11
N GLY A 419 -1.12 -6.35 6.51
CA GLY A 419 -1.69 -7.03 7.68
C GLY A 419 -2.12 -8.48 7.42
N ASP A 420 -2.44 -8.86 6.18
CA ASP A 420 -3.18 -10.12 5.91
C ASP A 420 -2.69 -10.96 4.71
N THR A 421 -1.49 -10.73 4.18
CA THR A 421 -0.88 -11.63 3.17
C THR A 421 0.47 -12.15 3.63
N VAL A 422 0.41 -13.02 4.64
CA VAL A 422 1.56 -13.81 5.10
C VAL A 422 1.61 -15.11 4.29
N SER A 423 2.52 -15.20 3.31
CA SER A 423 3.11 -16.49 2.92
C SER A 423 4.46 -16.42 2.18
N LYS A 424 4.98 -15.24 1.81
CA LYS A 424 6.36 -15.08 1.28
C LYS A 424 7.03 -13.83 1.84
N VAL A 425 7.86 -14.00 2.88
CA VAL A 425 8.54 -12.91 3.61
C VAL A 425 9.58 -12.14 2.76
N GLY A 426 9.83 -12.53 1.51
CA GLY A 426 10.92 -11.98 0.68
C GLY A 426 10.55 -11.16 -0.56
N MET A 427 9.30 -11.19 -1.07
CA MET A 427 9.02 -10.71 -2.45
C MET A 427 8.18 -9.44 -2.59
N PHE A 428 7.78 -8.79 -1.50
CA PHE A 428 6.84 -7.66 -1.56
C PHE A 428 7.29 -6.40 -0.80
N SER A 429 8.58 -6.29 -0.50
CA SER A 429 9.12 -5.09 0.17
C SER A 429 9.15 -3.88 -0.76
N ARG A 430 8.70 -2.73 -0.27
CA ARG A 430 8.49 -1.49 -1.04
C ARG A 430 9.35 -0.34 -0.56
N SER A 431 10.01 -0.48 0.58
CA SER A 431 10.84 0.58 1.16
C SER A 431 12.28 0.12 1.32
N PHE A 432 13.19 0.84 0.69
CA PHE A 432 14.62 0.53 0.69
C PHE A 432 15.46 1.75 1.02
N LEU A 433 16.53 1.55 1.77
CA LEU A 433 17.55 2.56 2.01
C LEU A 433 18.79 2.25 1.18
N MET A 434 19.19 3.22 0.37
CA MET A 434 20.39 3.11 -0.46
C MET A 434 21.63 3.21 0.43
N LEU A 435 22.56 2.27 0.26
CA LEU A 435 23.85 2.38 0.92
C LEU A 435 24.69 3.48 0.23
N PRO A 436 25.38 4.34 1.00
CA PRO A 436 26.28 5.33 0.44
C PRO A 436 27.38 4.66 -0.38
N ALA A 437 27.84 5.35 -1.43
CA ALA A 437 28.96 4.82 -2.23
C ALA A 437 30.31 5.06 -1.58
N GLU A 438 30.40 6.08 -0.72
CA GLU A 438 31.65 6.52 -0.10
C GLU A 438 31.46 6.67 1.42
N ARG A 439 32.58 6.61 2.14
CA ARG A 439 32.61 6.62 3.61
C ARG A 439 32.11 7.94 4.19
N GLU A 440 32.42 9.05 3.53
CA GLU A 440 32.11 10.40 4.00
C GLU A 440 30.59 10.69 3.99
N ASP A 441 29.83 9.91 3.22
CA ASP A 441 28.38 10.01 3.11
C ASP A 441 27.63 9.18 4.17
N LEU A 442 28.34 8.48 5.07
CA LEU A 442 27.71 7.67 6.11
C LEU A 442 27.09 8.55 7.20
N PRO A 443 25.82 8.30 7.59
CA PRO A 443 25.23 9.00 8.72
C PRO A 443 25.95 8.62 10.01
N GLU A 444 26.26 9.59 10.86
CA GLU A 444 26.97 9.38 12.13
C GLU A 444 26.01 9.46 13.33
N PRO A 445 26.29 8.76 14.45
CA PRO A 445 25.48 8.89 15.66
C PRO A 445 25.51 10.33 16.22
N ALA A 446 24.49 10.68 17.00
CA ALA A 446 24.23 12.06 17.42
C ALA A 446 25.46 12.73 18.06
N ASP A 447 25.74 13.98 17.66
CA ASP A 447 26.67 14.85 18.37
C ASP A 447 25.93 15.65 19.43
N CYS A 448 26.12 15.28 20.70
CA CYS A 448 25.46 15.95 21.80
C CYS A 448 25.94 17.39 22.07
N ASN A 449 26.97 17.87 21.37
CA ASN A 449 27.31 19.29 21.35
C ASN A 449 26.45 20.08 20.36
N ARG A 450 25.88 19.40 19.35
CA ARG A 450 25.07 19.99 18.27
C ARG A 450 23.94 19.02 17.86
N PRO A 451 23.00 18.67 18.76
CA PRO A 451 21.97 17.70 18.44
C PRO A 451 20.96 18.26 17.42
N GLU A 452 20.69 17.48 16.38
CA GLU A 452 19.75 17.82 15.30
C GLU A 452 18.45 17.01 15.38
N GLY A 453 17.30 17.68 15.22
CA GLY A 453 15.99 17.02 15.28
C GLY A 453 15.52 16.67 16.70
N ILE A 454 14.33 16.03 16.80
CA ILE A 454 13.69 15.73 18.09
C ILE A 454 14.42 14.60 18.83
N VAL A 455 14.68 13.49 18.12
CA VAL A 455 15.28 12.29 18.71
C VAL A 455 16.67 12.57 19.27
N GLN A 456 17.57 13.22 18.52
CA GLN A 456 18.92 13.51 19.01
C GLN A 456 18.92 14.44 20.23
N LYS A 457 18.02 15.44 20.27
CA LYS A 457 17.88 16.33 21.43
C LYS A 457 17.46 15.56 22.68
N VAL A 458 16.56 14.59 22.55
CA VAL A 458 16.16 13.72 23.67
C VAL A 458 17.30 12.78 24.07
N LEU A 459 17.93 12.09 23.10
CA LEU A 459 19.08 11.21 23.32
C LEU A 459 20.20 11.90 24.10
N CYS A 460 20.48 13.16 23.76
CA CYS A 460 21.58 13.92 24.37
C CYS A 460 21.23 14.58 25.70
N THR A 461 19.95 14.61 26.07
CA THR A 461 19.48 15.15 27.36
C THR A 461 19.33 14.05 28.40
N ASP A 462 18.86 12.87 28.01
CA ASP A 462 18.75 11.71 28.89
C ASP A 462 20.14 11.10 29.17
N ALA A 463 20.47 10.88 30.44
CA ALA A 463 21.81 10.42 30.82
C ALA A 463 22.13 8.99 30.33
N SER A 464 21.15 8.08 30.36
CA SER A 464 21.32 6.69 29.91
C SER A 464 21.49 6.62 28.39
N LEU A 465 20.58 7.27 27.66
CA LEU A 465 20.62 7.30 26.19
C LEU A 465 21.89 8.00 25.67
N ARG A 466 22.34 9.07 26.33
CA ARG A 466 23.58 9.77 25.97
C ARG A 466 24.80 8.87 26.11
N GLN A 467 24.89 8.10 27.20
CA GLN A 467 26.01 7.18 27.40
C GLN A 467 26.04 6.09 26.33
N LYS A 468 24.88 5.52 25.99
CA LYS A 468 24.76 4.49 24.94
C LYS A 468 25.11 5.03 23.55
N ASN A 469 24.68 6.24 23.21
CA ASN A 469 25.03 6.91 21.95
C ASN A 469 26.56 7.18 21.85
N LEU A 470 27.20 7.61 22.93
CA LEU A 470 28.66 7.78 22.97
C LEU A 470 29.38 6.44 22.79
N ARG A 471 28.90 5.40 23.47
CA ARG A 471 29.47 4.05 23.34
C ARG A 471 29.37 3.49 21.93
N LEU A 472 28.24 3.72 21.25
CA LEU A 472 28.06 3.35 19.85
C LEU A 472 29.09 4.05 18.94
N ARG A 473 29.33 5.36 19.13
CA ARG A 473 30.37 6.09 18.36
C ARG A 473 31.75 5.48 18.55
N GLU A 474 32.16 5.23 19.79
CA GLU A 474 33.46 4.61 20.09
C GLU A 474 33.63 3.26 19.40
N LEU A 475 32.61 2.40 19.45
CA LEU A 475 32.66 1.07 18.86
C LEU A 475 32.72 1.11 17.33
N LEU A 476 31.93 1.99 16.70
CA LEU A 476 31.98 2.19 15.25
C LEU A 476 33.35 2.70 14.79
N GLU A 477 34.05 3.49 15.61
CA GLU A 477 35.39 3.98 15.29
C GLU A 477 36.47 2.90 15.49
N GLN A 478 36.36 2.09 16.55
CA GLN A 478 37.30 1.01 16.86
C GLN A 478 37.22 -0.18 15.88
N ARG A 479 36.03 -0.48 15.36
CA ARG A 479 35.75 -1.73 14.63
C ARG A 479 35.57 -1.56 13.13
N ARG A 480 35.51 -0.33 12.62
CA ARG A 480 35.08 -0.01 11.24
C ARG A 480 35.81 -0.82 10.17
N ASP A 481 37.11 -1.02 10.35
CA ASP A 481 37.97 -1.67 9.35
C ASP A 481 37.93 -3.20 9.42
N GLU A 482 37.24 -3.80 10.40
CA GLU A 482 37.13 -5.27 10.53
C GLU A 482 36.22 -5.87 9.44
N MET A 483 35.07 -5.24 9.19
CA MET A 483 34.08 -5.64 8.18
C MET A 483 33.29 -4.42 7.66
N PRO A 484 33.92 -3.55 6.85
CA PRO A 484 33.38 -2.24 6.54
C PRO A 484 32.00 -2.28 5.88
N GLU A 485 31.72 -3.21 4.97
CA GLU A 485 30.42 -3.29 4.29
C GLU A 485 29.28 -3.59 5.26
N MET A 486 29.46 -4.57 6.15
CA MET A 486 28.45 -4.98 7.13
C MET A 486 28.26 -3.93 8.21
N ILE A 487 29.35 -3.38 8.74
CA ILE A 487 29.32 -2.38 9.81
C ILE A 487 28.67 -1.10 9.29
N ASN A 488 29.04 -0.64 8.10
CA ASN A 488 28.44 0.55 7.48
C ASN A 488 26.94 0.34 7.27
N ALA A 489 26.52 -0.79 6.69
CA ALA A 489 25.11 -1.09 6.48
C ALA A 489 24.33 -1.13 7.81
N TYR A 490 24.90 -1.74 8.84
CA TYR A 490 24.26 -1.81 10.16
C TYR A 490 24.21 -0.45 10.86
N GLN A 491 25.23 0.41 10.67
CA GLN A 491 25.22 1.80 11.11
C GLN A 491 24.06 2.57 10.47
N VAL A 492 23.91 2.49 9.15
CA VAL A 492 22.81 3.18 8.45
C VAL A 492 21.45 2.66 8.95
N TYR A 493 21.28 1.34 9.06
CA TYR A 493 20.06 0.73 9.60
C TYR A 493 19.74 1.23 11.02
N THR A 494 20.73 1.19 11.92
CA THR A 494 20.57 1.59 13.32
C THR A 494 20.09 3.03 13.43
N LEU A 495 20.74 3.95 12.70
CA LEU A 495 20.41 5.37 12.76
C LEU A 495 19.05 5.67 12.10
N PHE A 496 18.68 4.91 11.07
CA PHE A 496 17.34 4.99 10.48
C PHE A 496 16.27 4.57 11.50
N HIS A 497 16.43 3.42 12.16
CA HIS A 497 15.50 2.93 13.19
C HIS A 497 15.43 3.82 14.42
N LEU A 498 16.56 4.41 14.81
CA LEU A 498 16.61 5.35 15.93
C LEU A 498 15.74 6.58 15.67
N ASN A 499 15.70 7.07 14.42
CA ASN A 499 14.83 8.16 14.00
C ASN A 499 13.34 7.76 13.89
N ASP A 500 13.03 6.46 13.83
CA ASP A 500 11.66 5.91 13.80
C ASP A 500 11.07 5.70 15.21
N CYS A 501 11.92 5.68 16.25
CA CYS A 501 11.49 5.41 17.61
C CYS A 501 10.58 6.50 18.22
N ARG A 502 9.40 6.07 18.68
CA ARG A 502 8.40 6.93 19.34
C ARG A 502 8.50 6.98 20.86
N THR A 503 9.18 6.01 21.46
CA THR A 503 9.31 5.87 22.93
C THR A 503 10.77 5.83 23.34
N GLY A 504 11.07 6.25 24.57
CA GLY A 504 12.43 6.16 25.13
C GLY A 504 12.92 4.71 25.15
N ALA A 505 12.04 3.77 25.51
CA ALA A 505 12.33 2.33 25.50
C ALA A 505 12.68 1.78 24.11
N CYS A 506 12.08 2.31 23.03
CA CYS A 506 12.47 1.95 21.67
C CYS A 506 13.90 2.42 21.37
N ALA A 507 14.19 3.69 21.65
CA ALA A 507 15.50 4.27 21.38
C ALA A 507 16.60 3.57 22.19
N GLU A 508 16.30 3.26 23.46
CA GLU A 508 17.17 2.50 24.34
C GLU A 508 17.44 1.10 23.77
N LYS A 509 16.39 0.36 23.38
CA LYS A 509 16.52 -0.97 22.79
C LYS A 509 17.36 -0.95 21.50
N VAL A 510 17.11 0.00 20.59
CA VAL A 510 17.86 0.11 19.33
C VAL A 510 19.35 0.36 19.61
N LEU A 511 19.68 1.23 20.56
CA LEU A 511 21.06 1.49 20.95
C LEU A 511 21.70 0.29 21.65
N ASP A 512 20.98 -0.39 22.54
CA ASP A 512 21.48 -1.59 23.23
C ASP A 512 21.74 -2.74 22.25
N ASP A 513 20.82 -2.97 21.31
CA ASP A 513 20.99 -3.96 20.25
C ASP A 513 22.20 -3.60 19.37
N ALA A 514 22.41 -2.32 19.06
CA ALA A 514 23.53 -1.87 18.24
C ALA A 514 24.90 -2.01 18.94
N VAL A 515 24.98 -1.54 20.18
CA VAL A 515 26.17 -1.67 21.04
C VAL A 515 26.50 -3.14 21.25
N SER A 516 25.51 -3.96 21.64
CA SER A 516 25.70 -5.40 21.85
C SER A 516 26.17 -6.12 20.59
N TRP A 517 25.66 -5.76 19.41
CA TRP A 517 26.05 -6.37 18.15
C TRP A 517 27.51 -6.08 17.78
N LEU A 518 27.99 -4.85 18.02
CA LEU A 518 29.38 -4.46 17.79
C LEU A 518 30.34 -5.01 18.86
N GLU A 519 29.97 -4.98 20.15
CA GLU A 519 30.80 -5.47 21.25
C GLU A 519 31.07 -6.97 21.16
N ASN A 520 30.02 -7.73 20.85
CA ASN A 520 30.12 -9.19 20.72
C ASN A 520 30.58 -9.61 19.32
N ARG A 521 30.94 -8.66 18.44
CA ARG A 521 31.40 -8.92 17.07
C ARG A 521 30.47 -9.85 16.27
N LYS A 522 29.15 -9.70 16.45
CA LYS A 522 28.13 -10.56 15.80
C LYS A 522 28.16 -10.50 14.26
N TYR A 523 28.76 -9.45 13.68
CA TYR A 523 28.99 -9.37 12.23
C TYR A 523 29.91 -10.48 11.70
N LEU A 524 30.81 -11.01 12.52
CA LEU A 524 31.68 -12.14 12.16
C LEU A 524 30.91 -13.47 12.18
N GLU A 525 29.91 -13.59 13.06
CA GLU A 525 29.03 -14.77 13.13
C GLU A 525 28.04 -14.81 11.95
N GLN A 526 27.57 -13.65 11.47
CA GLN A 526 26.65 -13.56 10.34
C GLN A 526 27.29 -13.86 8.98
N THR A 527 28.62 -13.81 8.86
CA THR A 527 29.31 -14.37 7.69
C THR A 527 29.40 -15.90 7.70
N GLU A 528 29.17 -16.54 8.86
CA GLU A 528 29.33 -17.98 9.06
C GLU A 528 28.04 -18.71 9.47
N THR A 529 26.86 -18.09 9.46
CA THR A 529 25.62 -18.89 9.40
C THR A 529 25.62 -19.61 8.07
N ALA A 530 26.13 -20.85 8.07
CA ALA A 530 26.02 -21.81 7.00
C ALA A 530 24.61 -21.70 6.46
N ARG A 531 24.48 -21.22 5.21
CA ARG A 531 23.21 -21.30 4.49
C ARG A 531 22.70 -22.73 4.72
N PRO A 532 21.50 -22.94 5.28
CA PRO A 532 20.94 -24.29 5.27
C PRO A 532 21.05 -24.78 3.84
N SER A 533 21.67 -25.95 3.64
CA SER A 533 21.93 -26.46 2.30
C SER A 533 20.60 -26.51 1.56
N LEU A 534 20.37 -25.56 0.66
CA LEU A 534 19.16 -25.50 -0.15
C LEU A 534 19.03 -26.78 -0.96
N CYS A 535 20.16 -27.41 -1.30
CA CYS A 535 20.23 -28.66 -2.03
C CYS A 535 20.83 -29.76 -1.15
N ARG A 536 20.09 -30.84 -0.88
CA ARG A 536 20.63 -32.02 -0.19
C ARG A 536 20.87 -33.14 -1.19
N LEU A 537 22.14 -33.39 -1.49
CA LEU A 537 22.61 -34.58 -2.19
C LEU A 537 23.38 -35.45 -1.17
N LYS A 538 23.05 -36.73 -1.10
CA LYS A 538 23.58 -37.66 -0.09
C LYS A 538 24.98 -38.12 -0.49
N ASP A 539 25.91 -38.16 0.46
CA ASP A 539 27.19 -38.86 0.31
C ASP A 539 28.02 -38.52 -0.95
N ILE A 540 28.00 -37.25 -1.40
CA ILE A 540 28.82 -36.81 -2.53
C ILE A 540 30.31 -36.90 -2.17
N LYS A 541 31.10 -37.51 -3.06
CA LYS A 541 32.57 -37.52 -2.92
C LYS A 541 33.15 -36.12 -3.18
N PRO A 542 34.05 -35.61 -2.33
CA PRO A 542 34.56 -34.23 -2.43
C PRO A 542 35.44 -33.96 -3.66
N ASP A 543 35.88 -35.01 -4.36
CA ASP A 543 36.76 -34.96 -5.54
C ASP A 543 36.02 -35.13 -6.87
N CYS A 544 34.69 -35.17 -6.88
CA CYS A 544 33.91 -35.26 -8.11
C CYS A 544 34.11 -34.02 -9.00
N GLU A 545 34.25 -34.27 -10.30
CA GLU A 545 34.29 -33.20 -11.29
C GLU A 545 32.86 -32.66 -11.50
N VAL A 546 32.70 -31.35 -11.36
CA VAL A 546 31.39 -30.70 -11.50
C VAL A 546 31.30 -29.98 -12.84
N TYR A 547 30.25 -30.31 -13.58
CA TYR A 547 29.95 -29.72 -14.87
C TYR A 547 28.60 -29.01 -14.82
N ALA A 548 28.51 -27.88 -15.53
CA ALA A 548 27.29 -27.09 -15.63
C ALA A 548 26.99 -26.78 -17.10
N TYR A 549 25.73 -26.94 -17.52
CA TYR A 549 25.27 -26.55 -18.84
C TYR A 549 23.98 -25.75 -18.72
N SER A 550 23.91 -24.64 -19.45
CA SER A 550 22.73 -23.79 -19.53
C SER A 550 22.39 -23.50 -20.98
N ALA A 551 21.10 -23.55 -21.30
CA ALA A 551 20.60 -23.14 -22.60
C ALA A 551 19.26 -22.42 -22.49
N TYR A 552 19.12 -21.30 -23.20
CA TYR A 552 17.85 -20.61 -23.29
C TYR A 552 16.82 -21.47 -24.05
N GLN A 553 17.21 -21.96 -25.24
CA GLN A 553 16.46 -22.96 -25.99
C GLN A 553 17.42 -24.07 -26.38
N THR A 554 17.04 -25.32 -26.12
CA THR A 554 17.87 -26.48 -26.46
C THR A 554 17.01 -27.67 -26.84
N GLY A 555 17.57 -28.51 -27.71
CA GLY A 555 16.93 -29.75 -28.10
C GLY A 555 15.94 -29.62 -29.26
N ASN A 556 15.25 -30.73 -29.52
CA ASN A 556 14.21 -30.83 -30.54
C ASN A 556 12.84 -30.87 -29.87
N GLU A 557 11.84 -30.19 -30.45
CA GLU A 557 10.45 -30.25 -29.98
C GLU A 557 9.92 -31.70 -29.97
N MET A 558 9.29 -32.10 -28.87
CA MET A 558 8.66 -33.40 -28.69
C MET A 558 7.16 -33.30 -28.96
N LYS A 559 6.74 -33.70 -30.17
CA LYS A 559 5.32 -33.65 -30.52
C LYS A 559 4.50 -34.69 -29.75
N GLY A 560 3.43 -34.23 -29.10
CA GLY A 560 2.47 -35.08 -28.38
C GLY A 560 2.98 -35.65 -27.06
N VAL A 561 4.11 -35.16 -26.56
CA VAL A 561 4.65 -35.50 -25.24
C VAL A 561 4.82 -34.20 -24.48
N TYR A 562 4.27 -34.11 -23.27
CA TYR A 562 4.26 -32.89 -22.49
C TYR A 562 4.75 -33.17 -21.06
N ILE A 563 5.61 -32.29 -20.56
CA ILE A 563 5.99 -32.23 -19.13
C ILE A 563 5.52 -30.91 -18.48
N SER A 564 4.91 -30.03 -19.26
CA SER A 564 4.34 -28.75 -18.84
C SER A 564 2.95 -28.58 -19.43
N GLU A 565 2.03 -28.01 -18.66
CA GLU A 565 0.73 -27.58 -19.18
C GLU A 565 0.81 -26.22 -19.88
N GLU A 566 1.94 -25.50 -19.74
CA GLU A 566 2.11 -24.13 -20.23
C GLU A 566 2.86 -24.06 -21.55
N ASN A 567 3.98 -24.77 -21.72
CA ASN A 567 4.82 -24.64 -22.91
C ASN A 567 5.08 -25.97 -23.63
N GLU A 568 5.47 -25.90 -24.90
CA GLU A 568 5.92 -27.09 -25.65
C GLU A 568 7.14 -27.74 -25.00
N THR A 569 7.19 -29.07 -25.05
CA THR A 569 8.31 -29.84 -24.47
C THR A 569 9.40 -30.08 -25.50
N PHE A 570 10.65 -29.91 -25.08
CA PHE A 570 11.84 -30.15 -25.91
C PHE A 570 12.66 -31.33 -25.36
N ASN A 571 13.50 -31.92 -26.21
CA ASN A 571 14.39 -33.01 -25.84
C ASN A 571 15.85 -32.68 -26.14
N ALA A 572 16.70 -32.77 -25.11
CA ALA A 572 18.14 -32.59 -25.24
C ALA A 572 18.89 -33.86 -24.82
N LYS A 573 19.85 -34.28 -25.64
CA LYS A 573 20.75 -35.40 -25.33
C LYS A 573 21.99 -34.90 -24.61
N VAL A 574 22.30 -35.50 -23.47
CA VAL A 574 23.51 -35.25 -22.70
C VAL A 574 24.42 -36.47 -22.79
N LYS A 575 25.65 -36.30 -23.26
CA LYS A 575 26.63 -37.40 -23.41
C LYS A 575 27.81 -37.22 -22.46
N ILE A 576 28.08 -38.23 -21.65
CA ILE A 576 29.09 -38.18 -20.58
C ILE A 576 30.07 -39.34 -20.77
N ASN A 577 31.31 -39.02 -21.12
CA ASN A 577 32.40 -39.98 -21.25
C ASN A 577 33.61 -39.55 -20.42
N GLN A 578 33.66 -40.03 -19.17
CA GLN A 578 34.73 -39.75 -18.21
C GLN A 578 35.11 -41.03 -17.43
N PRO A 579 35.67 -42.05 -18.11
CA PRO A 579 35.97 -43.33 -17.50
C PRO A 579 36.93 -43.17 -16.32
N GLY A 580 36.59 -43.79 -15.18
CA GLY A 580 37.36 -43.75 -13.94
C GLY A 580 37.25 -42.45 -13.14
N LYS A 581 36.39 -41.50 -13.55
CA LYS A 581 36.17 -40.23 -12.85
C LYS A 581 34.79 -40.18 -12.21
N CYS A 582 34.72 -39.52 -11.06
CA CYS A 582 33.45 -39.11 -10.48
C CYS A 582 32.93 -37.84 -11.15
N VAL A 583 31.64 -37.81 -11.52
CA VAL A 583 30.99 -36.69 -12.21
C VAL A 583 29.70 -36.27 -11.51
N ILE A 584 29.49 -34.95 -11.42
CA ILE A 584 28.21 -34.32 -11.05
C ILE A 584 27.83 -33.34 -12.15
N LEU A 585 26.56 -33.33 -12.54
CA LEU A 585 26.06 -32.50 -13.62
C LEU A 585 24.92 -31.60 -13.16
N PHE A 586 25.02 -30.31 -13.51
CA PHE A 586 23.99 -29.30 -13.34
C PHE A 586 23.49 -28.83 -14.71
N LEU A 587 22.18 -28.86 -14.91
CA LEU A 587 21.49 -28.52 -16.14
C LEU A 587 20.49 -27.40 -15.88
N SER A 588 20.45 -26.41 -16.78
CA SER A 588 19.51 -25.29 -16.72
C SER A 588 18.90 -25.03 -18.09
N ALA A 589 17.58 -24.95 -18.17
CA ALA A 589 16.87 -24.51 -19.38
C ALA A 589 15.76 -23.52 -19.10
N TYR A 590 15.46 -22.64 -20.06
CA TYR A 590 14.29 -21.77 -19.95
C TYR A 590 13.03 -22.58 -20.21
N GLU A 591 12.95 -23.24 -21.37
CA GLU A 591 11.81 -24.07 -21.81
C GLU A 591 11.67 -25.39 -21.04
N PRO A 592 10.51 -26.09 -21.16
CA PRO A 592 10.37 -27.44 -20.62
C PRO A 592 11.26 -28.42 -21.40
N VAL A 593 12.20 -29.08 -20.71
CA VAL A 593 13.17 -30.00 -21.35
C VAL A 593 13.20 -31.39 -20.70
N VAL A 594 13.10 -32.41 -21.54
CA VAL A 594 13.48 -33.79 -21.22
C VAL A 594 14.95 -34.00 -21.57
N TRP A 595 15.78 -34.17 -20.55
CA TRP A 595 17.21 -34.43 -20.67
C TRP A 595 17.48 -35.94 -20.72
N ASP A 596 17.86 -36.43 -21.90
CA ASP A 596 18.30 -37.81 -22.07
C ASP A 596 19.77 -37.94 -21.71
N ILE A 597 20.05 -38.59 -20.57
CA ILE A 597 21.40 -38.74 -20.03
C ILE A 597 22.02 -40.05 -20.48
N TYR A 598 23.13 -39.95 -21.21
CA TYR A 598 23.96 -41.04 -21.69
C TYR A 598 25.30 -41.00 -20.98
N ALA A 599 25.69 -42.07 -20.30
CA ALA A 599 26.99 -42.15 -19.60
C ALA A 599 27.74 -43.44 -19.95
N THR A 600 29.05 -43.39 -20.15
CA THR A 600 29.84 -44.63 -20.37
C THR A 600 29.91 -45.46 -19.08
N PRO A 601 29.90 -46.81 -19.13
CA PRO A 601 29.81 -47.67 -17.94
C PRO A 601 30.88 -47.44 -16.87
N ALA A 602 32.06 -46.98 -17.29
CA ALA A 602 33.18 -46.70 -16.40
C ALA A 602 33.15 -45.29 -15.79
N THR A 603 32.19 -44.44 -16.17
CA THR A 603 32.00 -43.11 -15.57
C THR A 603 31.17 -43.23 -14.29
N ASP A 604 31.69 -42.72 -13.17
CA ASP A 604 30.98 -42.71 -11.89
C ASP A 604 30.10 -41.44 -11.80
N LEU A 605 28.95 -41.47 -12.48
CA LEU A 605 27.96 -40.39 -12.42
C LEU A 605 27.22 -40.45 -11.06
N GLN A 606 27.51 -39.52 -10.16
CA GLN A 606 26.94 -39.52 -8.80
C GLN A 606 25.59 -38.80 -8.73
N ALA A 607 25.46 -37.66 -9.42
CA ALA A 607 24.23 -36.88 -9.39
C ALA A 607 24.00 -36.06 -10.65
N VAL A 608 22.73 -35.89 -11.00
CA VAL A 608 22.27 -34.97 -12.05
C VAL A 608 21.18 -34.07 -11.46
N VAL A 609 21.39 -32.77 -11.57
CA VAL A 609 20.47 -31.75 -11.10
C VAL A 609 19.99 -30.94 -12.29
N ALA A 610 18.69 -30.84 -12.51
CA ALA A 610 18.10 -30.02 -13.56
C ALA A 610 17.13 -28.99 -12.98
N GLY A 611 17.33 -27.72 -13.34
CA GLY A 611 16.42 -26.63 -13.02
C GLY A 611 16.08 -25.80 -14.25
N GLY A 612 15.13 -24.89 -14.10
CA GLY A 612 14.70 -24.09 -15.24
C GLY A 612 13.62 -23.07 -14.90
N HIS A 613 13.26 -22.26 -15.89
CA HIS A 613 12.09 -21.38 -15.77
C HIS A 613 10.83 -22.25 -15.74
N GLU A 614 10.77 -23.22 -16.66
CA GLU A 614 9.74 -24.23 -16.79
C GLU A 614 10.16 -25.63 -16.27
N GLU A 615 9.25 -26.60 -16.35
CA GLU A 615 9.43 -27.98 -15.89
C GLU A 615 10.59 -28.70 -16.53
N GLN A 616 11.34 -29.48 -15.74
CA GLN A 616 12.47 -30.26 -16.23
C GLN A 616 12.24 -31.74 -15.95
N MET A 617 12.71 -32.60 -16.85
CA MET A 617 12.66 -34.05 -16.68
C MET A 617 14.02 -34.66 -17.01
N LEU A 618 14.49 -35.58 -16.18
CA LEU A 618 15.68 -36.37 -16.45
C LEU A 618 15.27 -37.79 -16.85
N ARG A 619 15.91 -38.34 -17.89
CA ARG A 619 15.64 -39.69 -18.39
C ARG A 619 16.93 -40.39 -18.80
N GLY A 620 17.04 -41.70 -18.63
CA GLY A 620 18.14 -42.48 -19.20
C GLY A 620 19.25 -42.90 -18.23
N MET A 621 19.20 -42.44 -16.98
CA MET A 621 20.29 -42.66 -16.01
C MET A 621 20.29 -44.08 -15.42
N ASN A 622 21.40 -44.44 -14.77
CA ASN A 622 21.43 -45.60 -13.89
C ASN A 622 20.57 -45.30 -12.62
N PRO A 623 19.76 -46.23 -12.09
CA PRO A 623 18.92 -46.00 -10.90
C PRO A 623 19.67 -45.58 -9.63
N LYS A 624 21.00 -45.76 -9.58
CA LYS A 624 21.85 -45.33 -8.45
C LYS A 624 22.23 -43.86 -8.50
N VAL A 625 22.07 -43.19 -9.65
CA VAL A 625 22.36 -41.76 -9.82
C VAL A 625 21.35 -40.97 -9.00
N GLN A 626 21.84 -40.03 -8.21
CA GLN A 626 20.96 -39.12 -7.47
C GLN A 626 20.40 -38.05 -8.41
N THR A 627 19.12 -37.78 -8.30
CA THR A 627 18.43 -36.86 -9.20
C THR A 627 17.71 -35.78 -8.41
N LYS A 628 17.74 -34.57 -8.96
CA LYS A 628 17.00 -33.41 -8.45
C LYS A 628 16.46 -32.63 -9.63
N VAL A 629 15.14 -32.63 -9.82
CA VAL A 629 14.48 -31.88 -10.88
C VAL A 629 13.53 -30.83 -10.30
N ARG A 630 13.31 -29.76 -11.06
CA ARG A 630 12.19 -28.86 -10.82
C ARG A 630 10.91 -29.51 -11.39
N ASP A 631 9.99 -29.85 -10.50
CA ASP A 631 8.65 -30.34 -10.85
C ASP A 631 7.63 -29.17 -10.85
N GLY A 632 6.77 -29.17 -11.86
CA GLY A 632 5.83 -28.10 -12.17
C GLY A 632 4.63 -28.10 -11.26
N ASN A 633 4.62 -27.21 -10.26
CA ASN A 633 3.46 -26.39 -9.90
C ASN A 633 3.66 -25.49 -8.68
N HIS A 634 4.79 -25.58 -7.97
CA HIS A 634 5.11 -24.63 -6.92
C HIS A 634 6.57 -24.28 -7.10
N ARG A 635 6.94 -22.99 -7.14
CA ARG A 635 8.31 -22.57 -6.80
C ARG A 635 8.66 -23.35 -5.54
N ALA A 636 9.52 -24.35 -5.65
CA ALA A 636 9.56 -25.44 -4.69
C ALA A 636 9.65 -24.85 -3.28
N ALA A 637 8.54 -24.89 -2.56
CA ALA A 637 8.42 -24.30 -1.24
C ALA A 637 8.86 -25.40 -0.28
N GLY A 638 10.17 -25.53 -0.12
CA GLY A 638 10.77 -26.54 0.76
C GLY A 638 12.27 -26.31 0.94
N ASP A 639 12.83 -26.91 1.99
CA ASP A 639 14.24 -26.75 2.39
C ASP A 639 15.23 -27.57 1.51
N ASP A 640 14.81 -28.03 0.32
CA ASP A 640 15.55 -28.98 -0.53
C ASP A 640 15.42 -28.67 -2.05
N VAL A 641 15.54 -27.40 -2.42
CA VAL A 641 15.61 -26.89 -3.81
C VAL A 641 17.07 -26.72 -4.27
N CYS A 642 17.45 -27.39 -5.35
CA CYS A 642 18.78 -27.21 -5.95
C CYS A 642 18.82 -26.06 -6.97
N LEU A 643 18.16 -26.20 -8.14
CA LEU A 643 18.09 -25.13 -9.14
C LEU A 643 16.63 -24.70 -9.30
N GLY A 644 16.22 -23.69 -8.53
CA GLY A 644 14.83 -23.24 -8.45
C GLY A 644 14.33 -22.44 -9.66
N SER A 645 15.23 -21.98 -10.53
CA SER A 645 14.96 -21.08 -11.66
C SER A 645 15.86 -21.40 -12.86
N TYR A 646 15.60 -20.73 -13.98
CA TYR A 646 16.56 -20.68 -15.09
C TYR A 646 17.76 -19.80 -14.70
N TYR A 647 18.95 -20.35 -14.88
CA TYR A 647 20.22 -19.63 -14.80
C TYR A 647 20.88 -19.66 -16.17
N GLY A 648 21.25 -18.50 -16.70
CA GLY A 648 21.99 -18.38 -17.97
C GLY A 648 23.42 -18.91 -17.88
N LYS A 649 24.12 -18.96 -19.03
CA LYS A 649 25.52 -19.41 -19.11
C LYS A 649 26.45 -18.67 -18.13
N ASP A 650 26.27 -17.36 -18.00
CA ASP A 650 27.10 -16.51 -17.13
C ASP A 650 26.75 -16.64 -15.63
N GLU A 651 25.63 -17.29 -15.30
CA GLU A 651 25.07 -17.31 -13.94
C GLU A 651 25.10 -18.70 -13.30
N ILE A 652 24.98 -19.76 -14.09
CA ILE A 652 24.81 -21.13 -13.57
C ILE A 652 26.00 -21.58 -12.72
N VAL A 653 27.22 -21.16 -13.06
CA VAL A 653 28.43 -21.47 -12.27
C VAL A 653 28.31 -20.93 -10.86
N GLU A 654 27.84 -19.69 -10.72
CA GLU A 654 27.67 -19.04 -9.43
C GLU A 654 26.48 -19.63 -8.67
N ALA A 655 25.39 -19.97 -9.37
CA ALA A 655 24.26 -20.68 -8.78
C ALA A 655 24.68 -22.01 -8.14
N VAL A 656 25.49 -22.80 -8.83
CA VAL A 656 26.02 -24.09 -8.31
C VAL A 656 26.89 -23.88 -7.08
N ARG A 657 27.78 -22.87 -7.09
CA ARG A 657 28.61 -22.53 -5.92
C ARG A 657 27.74 -22.15 -4.72
N ASN A 658 26.65 -21.43 -4.95
CA ASN A 658 25.73 -20.98 -3.92
C ASN A 658 24.95 -22.12 -3.22
N LEU A 659 24.91 -23.33 -3.80
CA LEU A 659 24.31 -24.51 -3.17
C LEU A 659 25.11 -25.05 -1.98
N ASN A 660 26.36 -24.60 -1.82
CA ASN A 660 27.25 -24.98 -0.72
C ASN A 660 27.42 -26.50 -0.53
N LEU A 661 27.47 -27.25 -1.64
CA LEU A 661 27.64 -28.71 -1.66
C LEU A 661 29.09 -29.17 -1.35
N GLY A 662 29.98 -28.26 -0.96
CA GLY A 662 31.41 -28.56 -0.77
C GLY A 662 32.19 -28.83 -2.08
N VAL A 663 31.53 -28.70 -3.23
CA VAL A 663 32.13 -28.91 -4.55
C VAL A 663 33.04 -27.75 -4.95
N LYS A 664 34.14 -28.04 -5.65
CA LYS A 664 35.09 -27.05 -6.16
C LYS A 664 35.20 -27.17 -7.69
N ASN A 665 35.57 -26.06 -8.36
CA ASN A 665 35.92 -26.03 -9.80
C ASN A 665 34.79 -26.46 -10.76
N VAL A 666 33.63 -25.80 -10.71
CA VAL A 666 32.52 -25.98 -11.67
C VAL A 666 32.98 -25.60 -13.09
N ARG A 667 32.91 -26.54 -14.03
CA ARG A 667 33.23 -26.36 -15.45
C ARG A 667 31.97 -26.07 -16.25
N LEU A 668 31.89 -24.87 -16.83
CA LEU A 668 30.81 -24.51 -17.75
C LEU A 668 31.02 -25.20 -19.10
N LEU A 669 29.95 -25.79 -19.62
CA LEU A 669 29.92 -26.47 -20.91
C LEU A 669 29.26 -25.59 -21.98
N ASP A 670 29.83 -25.59 -23.19
CA ASP A 670 29.21 -24.91 -24.34
C ASP A 670 28.12 -25.74 -25.02
N LYS A 671 28.24 -27.08 -24.93
CA LYS A 671 27.31 -28.09 -25.42
C LYS A 671 27.11 -29.16 -24.34
N PRO A 672 26.00 -29.92 -24.33
CA PRO A 672 25.72 -30.92 -23.30
C PRO A 672 26.55 -32.21 -23.48
N VAL A 673 27.88 -32.08 -23.58
CA VAL A 673 28.82 -33.16 -23.84
C VAL A 673 30.02 -33.01 -22.92
N ILE A 674 30.36 -34.08 -22.20
CA ILE A 674 31.51 -34.17 -21.31
C ILE A 674 32.47 -35.23 -21.84
N GLY A 675 33.72 -34.83 -22.09
CA GLY A 675 34.74 -35.71 -22.66
C GLY A 675 34.62 -35.86 -24.18
N GLU A 676 35.36 -36.83 -24.73
CA GLU A 676 35.30 -37.16 -26.16
C GLU A 676 34.04 -37.98 -26.46
N GLU A 677 33.30 -37.60 -27.51
CA GLU A 677 32.14 -38.37 -27.94
C GLU A 677 32.56 -39.69 -28.59
N VAL A 678 32.07 -40.79 -28.03
CA VAL A 678 32.22 -42.14 -28.60
C VAL A 678 30.96 -42.60 -29.32
N ASP A 679 31.01 -43.74 -30.00
CA ASP A 679 29.86 -44.41 -30.62
C ASP A 679 28.75 -44.68 -29.59
N ASP A 680 27.49 -44.45 -29.98
CA ASP A 680 26.31 -44.54 -29.12
C ASP A 680 26.20 -45.89 -28.39
N LYS A 681 26.71 -46.98 -28.97
CA LYS A 681 26.72 -48.32 -28.34
C LYS A 681 27.57 -48.43 -27.06
N PHE A 682 28.47 -47.47 -26.83
CA PHE A 682 29.33 -47.44 -25.64
C PHE A 682 28.73 -46.64 -24.48
N TYR A 683 27.61 -45.97 -24.69
CA TYR A 683 26.87 -45.33 -23.60
C TYR A 683 25.81 -46.26 -23.03
N GLU A 684 25.63 -46.17 -21.72
CA GLU A 684 24.45 -46.70 -21.05
C GLU A 684 23.33 -45.66 -21.12
N TYR A 685 22.13 -46.15 -21.44
CA TYR A 685 20.90 -45.37 -21.44
C TYR A 685 19.73 -46.27 -21.04
N ASN A 686 19.09 -45.94 -19.92
CA ASN A 686 17.91 -46.64 -19.45
C ASN A 686 16.68 -45.72 -19.48
N PRO A 687 15.85 -45.78 -20.55
CA PRO A 687 14.71 -44.88 -20.69
C PRO A 687 13.61 -45.07 -19.63
N GLN A 688 13.67 -46.15 -18.84
CA GLN A 688 12.72 -46.43 -17.76
C GLN A 688 13.07 -45.69 -16.46
N VAL A 689 14.29 -45.17 -16.35
CA VAL A 689 14.71 -44.36 -15.20
C VAL A 689 14.42 -42.91 -15.54
N ILE A 690 13.35 -42.39 -14.93
CA ILE A 690 12.81 -41.06 -15.16
C ILE A 690 12.68 -40.36 -13.81
N ASP A 691 13.07 -39.09 -13.76
CA ASP A 691 12.76 -38.17 -12.67
C ASP A 691 12.04 -36.94 -13.25
N GLY A 692 10.82 -36.68 -12.81
CA GLY A 692 9.86 -35.73 -13.38
C GLY A 692 8.55 -36.39 -13.83
N GLU A 693 7.52 -35.58 -14.07
CA GLU A 693 6.18 -36.05 -14.42
C GLU A 693 5.79 -35.69 -15.87
N PHE A 694 5.10 -36.61 -16.54
CA PHE A 694 4.42 -36.30 -17.79
C PHE A 694 3.03 -35.76 -17.50
N VAL A 695 2.61 -34.76 -18.27
CA VAL A 695 1.25 -34.24 -18.24
C VAL A 695 0.49 -34.65 -19.50
N MET A 696 -0.81 -34.87 -19.36
CA MET A 696 -1.72 -35.19 -20.46
C MET A 696 -2.81 -34.13 -20.53
N PRO A 697 -2.49 -32.92 -21.03
CA PRO A 697 -3.46 -31.84 -21.05
C PRO A 697 -4.54 -32.13 -22.09
N GLU A 698 -5.78 -31.75 -21.77
CA GLU A 698 -6.94 -31.89 -22.67
C GLU A 698 -6.79 -31.06 -23.96
N ILE A 699 -6.19 -29.88 -23.83
CA ILE A 699 -5.77 -29.00 -24.92
C ILE A 699 -4.27 -28.82 -24.77
N ALA A 700 -3.50 -29.12 -25.81
CA ALA A 700 -2.06 -28.95 -25.79
C ALA A 700 -1.66 -27.49 -25.42
N PRO A 701 -0.48 -27.27 -24.84
CA PRO A 701 0.02 -25.93 -24.49
C PRO A 701 0.29 -25.05 -25.72
N ALA A 702 0.35 -23.74 -25.46
CA ALA A 702 0.88 -22.70 -26.33
C ALA A 702 0.42 -22.80 -27.81
N ASN A 703 1.37 -22.83 -28.74
CA ASN A 703 1.09 -22.80 -30.18
C ASN A 703 0.47 -24.13 -30.64
N THR A 704 0.94 -25.23 -30.05
CA THR A 704 0.41 -26.57 -30.36
C THR A 704 -1.07 -26.68 -30.01
N GLY A 705 -1.51 -26.05 -28.90
CA GLY A 705 -2.92 -25.94 -28.54
C GLY A 705 -3.75 -25.13 -29.52
N LEU A 706 -3.19 -24.01 -30.04
CA LEU A 706 -3.86 -23.22 -31.06
C LEU A 706 -3.99 -23.99 -32.38
N GLU A 707 -2.98 -24.77 -32.76
CA GLU A 707 -3.04 -25.66 -33.91
C GLU A 707 -4.12 -26.73 -33.74
N GLN A 708 -4.19 -27.35 -32.55
CA GLN A 708 -5.24 -28.30 -32.20
C GLN A 708 -6.63 -27.67 -32.36
N LEU A 709 -6.88 -26.50 -31.74
CA LEU A 709 -8.17 -25.82 -31.81
C LEU A 709 -8.50 -25.34 -33.23
N THR A 710 -7.50 -24.98 -34.02
CA THR A 710 -7.68 -24.61 -35.43
C THR A 710 -8.07 -25.83 -36.27
N LYS A 711 -7.39 -26.97 -36.06
CA LYS A 711 -7.69 -28.24 -36.74
C LYS A 711 -9.07 -28.79 -36.37
N GLU A 712 -9.51 -28.58 -35.13
CA GLU A 712 -10.86 -28.90 -34.65
C GLU A 712 -11.94 -27.91 -35.17
N GLY A 713 -11.53 -26.84 -35.86
CA GLY A 713 -12.44 -25.83 -36.41
C GLY A 713 -13.11 -24.96 -35.34
N LYS A 714 -12.52 -24.87 -34.14
CA LYS A 714 -12.98 -24.00 -33.04
C LYS A 714 -12.45 -22.58 -33.19
N LEU A 715 -11.22 -22.44 -33.68
CA LEU A 715 -10.56 -21.18 -33.98
C LEU A 715 -10.13 -21.14 -35.44
N ARG A 716 -9.94 -19.93 -35.97
CA ARG A 716 -9.26 -19.72 -37.25
C ARG A 716 -8.47 -18.42 -37.20
N LYS A 717 -7.26 -18.42 -37.73
CA LYS A 717 -6.46 -17.20 -37.85
C LYS A 717 -7.20 -16.19 -38.73
N ALA A 718 -7.31 -14.94 -38.28
CA ALA A 718 -8.01 -13.89 -38.98
C ALA A 718 -7.24 -13.50 -40.26
N GLY A 719 -7.93 -13.57 -41.41
CA GLY A 719 -7.44 -13.10 -42.69
C GLY A 719 -7.70 -11.60 -42.90
N LYS A 720 -7.22 -11.08 -44.02
CA LYS A 720 -7.46 -9.67 -44.41
C LYS A 720 -8.96 -9.35 -44.52
N ASP A 721 -9.75 -10.29 -45.04
CA ASP A 721 -11.19 -10.12 -45.21
C ASP A 721 -11.93 -10.11 -43.87
N ASP A 722 -11.51 -10.94 -42.91
CA ASP A 722 -12.07 -10.92 -41.56
C ASP A 722 -11.80 -9.57 -40.90
N ILE A 723 -10.56 -9.08 -41.00
CA ILE A 723 -10.18 -7.77 -40.46
C ILE A 723 -11.03 -6.65 -41.06
N ALA A 724 -11.26 -6.68 -42.38
CA ALA A 724 -12.13 -5.71 -43.05
C ALA A 724 -13.57 -5.80 -42.55
N LYS A 725 -14.13 -7.01 -42.44
CA LYS A 725 -15.48 -7.26 -41.90
C LYS A 725 -15.63 -6.75 -40.46
N ILE A 726 -14.66 -7.06 -39.59
CA ILE A 726 -14.67 -6.64 -38.18
C ILE A 726 -14.62 -5.11 -38.06
N LYS A 727 -13.75 -4.44 -38.83
CA LYS A 727 -13.65 -2.97 -38.83
C LYS A 727 -14.95 -2.32 -39.31
N ALA A 728 -15.59 -2.90 -40.34
CA ALA A 728 -16.83 -2.37 -40.89
C ALA A 728 -18.02 -2.56 -39.94
N ALA A 729 -18.09 -3.70 -39.24
CA ALA A 729 -19.19 -3.99 -38.33
C ALA A 729 -19.08 -3.29 -36.98
N GLY A 730 -17.87 -3.00 -36.52
CA GLY A 730 -17.61 -2.49 -35.18
C GLY A 730 -17.20 -3.59 -34.20
N TYR A 731 -16.40 -3.20 -33.22
CA TYR A 731 -15.87 -4.07 -32.20
C TYR A 731 -15.67 -3.31 -30.88
N SER A 732 -15.66 -4.04 -29.77
CA SER A 732 -15.40 -3.48 -28.43
C SER A 732 -14.50 -4.38 -27.61
N PHE A 733 -13.59 -3.79 -26.83
CA PHE A 733 -12.74 -4.53 -25.90
C PHE A 733 -13.59 -5.16 -24.79
N LEU A 734 -13.40 -6.46 -24.55
CA LEU A 734 -14.07 -7.18 -23.48
C LEU A 734 -13.20 -7.28 -22.24
N THR A 735 -12.05 -7.96 -22.37
CA THR A 735 -11.12 -8.23 -21.29
C THR A 735 -9.74 -8.52 -21.87
N GLY A 736 -8.69 -8.43 -21.05
CA GLY A 736 -7.31 -8.62 -21.46
C GLY A 736 -6.36 -7.69 -20.69
N VAL A 737 -5.11 -7.62 -21.16
CA VAL A 737 -4.02 -6.89 -20.48
C VAL A 737 -3.72 -5.54 -21.12
N SER A 738 -4.21 -5.27 -22.33
CA SER A 738 -3.91 -4.02 -23.03
C SER A 738 -4.43 -2.77 -22.30
N LEU A 739 -3.53 -1.81 -22.09
CA LEU A 739 -3.83 -0.49 -21.53
C LEU A 739 -4.82 0.24 -22.43
N LYS A 740 -5.64 1.14 -21.85
CA LYS A 740 -6.74 1.80 -22.56
C LYS A 740 -6.31 2.51 -23.86
N GLY A 741 -5.07 3.02 -23.91
CA GLY A 741 -4.50 3.67 -25.10
C GLY A 741 -4.15 2.69 -26.23
N ASP A 742 -3.87 1.43 -25.90
CA ASP A 742 -3.34 0.42 -26.81
C ASP A 742 -4.40 -0.62 -27.23
N ARG A 743 -5.67 -0.40 -26.85
CA ARG A 743 -6.80 -1.30 -27.13
C ARG A 743 -7.26 -1.30 -28.59
N ASN A 744 -6.53 -0.68 -29.50
CA ASN A 744 -6.78 -0.82 -30.93
C ASN A 744 -6.03 -2.07 -31.43
N PRO A 745 -6.73 -3.20 -31.67
CA PRO A 745 -6.08 -4.46 -32.02
C PRO A 745 -5.42 -4.45 -33.41
N PHE A 746 -5.51 -3.34 -34.14
CA PHE A 746 -4.98 -3.18 -35.49
C PHE A 746 -3.78 -2.23 -35.59
N GLU A 747 -3.39 -1.55 -34.51
CA GLU A 747 -2.35 -0.50 -34.52
C GLU A 747 -0.93 -1.09 -34.51
N TYR A 748 -0.76 -2.26 -33.90
CA TYR A 748 0.49 -2.99 -33.82
C TYR A 748 0.47 -4.19 -34.77
N GLY A 749 0.67 -3.93 -36.08
CA GLY A 749 1.00 -4.93 -37.11
C GLY A 749 0.36 -6.31 -36.93
N ALA A 750 -0.97 -6.41 -36.99
CA ALA A 750 -1.74 -7.65 -36.90
C ALA A 750 -1.11 -8.70 -35.95
N LEU A 751 -1.17 -8.39 -34.64
CA LEU A 751 -1.02 -9.37 -33.56
C LEU A 751 -1.69 -10.69 -33.94
N ARG A 752 -1.21 -11.81 -33.39
CA ARG A 752 -1.69 -13.17 -33.66
C ARG A 752 -3.20 -13.29 -33.42
N MET A 753 -3.99 -12.90 -34.43
CA MET A 753 -5.42 -12.65 -34.30
C MET A 753 -6.18 -13.88 -34.78
N TYR A 754 -7.12 -14.32 -33.96
CA TYR A 754 -7.98 -15.46 -34.24
C TYR A 754 -9.43 -15.03 -34.15
N VAL A 755 -10.28 -15.63 -34.98
CA VAL A 755 -11.73 -15.53 -34.89
C VAL A 755 -12.26 -16.80 -34.24
N LEU A 756 -13.12 -16.63 -33.24
CA LEU A 756 -13.84 -17.74 -32.61
C LEU A 756 -14.94 -18.26 -33.54
N LEU A 757 -14.87 -19.54 -33.91
CA LEU A 757 -15.84 -20.17 -34.82
C LEU A 757 -16.84 -21.08 -34.09
N LYS A 758 -16.43 -21.68 -32.96
CA LYS A 758 -17.26 -22.51 -32.08
C LYS A 758 -16.84 -22.31 -30.62
N GLU A 759 -17.79 -22.33 -29.70
CA GLU A 759 -17.50 -22.21 -28.26
C GLU A 759 -16.66 -23.38 -27.73
N PHE A 760 -15.76 -23.07 -26.81
CA PHE A 760 -15.00 -24.02 -25.99
C PHE A 760 -14.69 -23.39 -24.63
N VAL A 761 -14.27 -24.20 -23.67
CA VAL A 761 -14.23 -23.79 -22.26
C VAL A 761 -13.08 -22.85 -21.93
N ARG A 762 -11.85 -23.15 -22.39
CA ARG A 762 -10.61 -22.44 -22.02
C ARG A 762 -9.60 -22.42 -23.16
N LEU A 763 -8.81 -21.35 -23.25
CA LEU A 763 -7.66 -21.27 -24.16
C LEU A 763 -6.53 -22.23 -23.75
N PRO A 764 -5.64 -22.58 -24.70
CA PRO A 764 -4.35 -23.18 -24.38
C PRO A 764 -3.63 -22.34 -23.33
N ARG A 765 -3.06 -22.99 -22.32
CA ARG A 765 -2.12 -22.35 -21.38
C ARG A 765 -0.84 -21.93 -22.12
N GLY A 766 -0.07 -21.00 -21.54
CA GLY A 766 1.17 -20.47 -22.14
C GLY A 766 1.00 -19.46 -23.28
N LEU A 767 -0.23 -19.01 -23.56
CA LEU A 767 -0.47 -17.89 -24.47
C LEU A 767 -0.26 -16.55 -23.76
N ALA A 768 0.99 -16.25 -23.41
CA ALA A 768 1.41 -15.02 -22.75
C ALA A 768 2.66 -14.40 -23.42
N GLY A 769 2.96 -13.14 -23.11
CA GLY A 769 4.12 -12.44 -23.67
C GLY A 769 4.11 -12.39 -25.21
N SER A 770 5.20 -12.84 -25.83
CA SER A 770 5.31 -12.93 -27.31
C SER A 770 4.37 -13.97 -27.95
N ASN A 771 3.83 -14.91 -27.16
CA ASN A 771 2.87 -15.91 -27.61
C ASN A 771 1.41 -15.49 -27.43
N GLY A 772 1.16 -14.32 -26.84
CA GLY A 772 -0.18 -13.76 -26.67
C GLY A 772 -0.93 -13.60 -27.99
N ILE A 773 -2.26 -13.77 -27.92
CA ILE A 773 -3.17 -13.65 -29.05
C ILE A 773 -4.22 -12.59 -28.83
N VAL A 774 -4.82 -12.16 -29.94
CA VAL A 774 -6.08 -11.39 -29.92
C VAL A 774 -7.20 -12.31 -30.38
N LEU A 775 -8.19 -12.52 -29.53
CA LEU A 775 -9.37 -13.31 -29.88
C LEU A 775 -10.57 -12.41 -30.19
N MET A 776 -11.03 -12.50 -31.43
CA MET A 776 -12.24 -11.85 -31.94
C MET A 776 -13.43 -12.79 -31.68
N VAL A 777 -14.32 -12.37 -30.78
CA VAL A 777 -15.48 -13.12 -30.30
C VAL A 777 -16.74 -12.55 -30.96
N PRO A 778 -17.40 -13.30 -31.86
CA PRO A 778 -18.69 -12.90 -32.43
C PRO A 778 -19.76 -12.65 -31.36
N LYS A 779 -20.72 -11.76 -31.64
CA LYS A 779 -21.70 -11.28 -30.63
C LYS A 779 -22.59 -12.37 -30.02
N ASP A 780 -22.74 -13.48 -30.72
CA ASP A 780 -23.56 -14.64 -30.36
C ASP A 780 -22.75 -15.76 -29.66
N MET A 781 -21.46 -15.53 -29.40
CA MET A 781 -20.57 -16.51 -28.77
C MET A 781 -20.11 -16.07 -27.37
N ARG A 782 -19.84 -17.06 -26.51
CA ARG A 782 -19.22 -16.86 -25.20
C ARG A 782 -17.70 -16.76 -25.30
N VAL A 783 -17.13 -15.94 -24.44
CA VAL A 783 -15.68 -15.79 -24.29
C VAL A 783 -15.13 -17.04 -23.55
N PRO A 784 -14.11 -17.74 -24.07
CA PRO A 784 -13.46 -18.83 -23.34
C PRO A 784 -12.67 -18.26 -22.15
N ASP A 785 -12.41 -19.10 -21.15
CA ASP A 785 -11.47 -18.74 -20.07
C ASP A 785 -10.07 -18.48 -20.67
N ASN A 786 -9.43 -17.42 -20.18
CA ASN A 786 -8.10 -16.99 -20.62
C ASN A 786 -6.97 -17.84 -20.00
N ASN A 787 -7.27 -18.66 -18.99
CA ASN A 787 -6.36 -19.68 -18.45
C ASN A 787 -4.99 -19.09 -18.06
N ASP A 788 -5.03 -17.96 -17.33
CA ASP A 788 -3.90 -17.13 -16.87
C ASP A 788 -3.03 -16.47 -17.97
N GLY A 789 -3.44 -16.53 -19.23
CA GLY A 789 -2.75 -15.89 -20.36
C GLY A 789 -2.88 -14.37 -20.40
N HIS A 790 -2.01 -13.73 -21.18
CA HIS A 790 -2.02 -12.26 -21.42
C HIS A 790 -2.71 -11.92 -22.75
N ASN A 791 -3.85 -12.56 -23.04
CA ASN A 791 -4.59 -12.40 -24.30
C ASN A 791 -5.63 -11.29 -24.21
N ASP A 792 -5.88 -10.62 -25.34
CA ASP A 792 -6.94 -9.63 -25.44
C ASP A 792 -8.15 -10.19 -26.19
N PHE A 793 -9.33 -9.92 -25.65
CA PHE A 793 -10.60 -10.38 -26.18
C PHE A 793 -11.44 -9.20 -26.62
N TYR A 794 -12.00 -9.31 -27.82
CA TYR A 794 -12.85 -8.29 -28.39
C TYR A 794 -14.18 -8.88 -28.81
N ARG A 795 -15.26 -8.18 -28.50
CA ARG A 795 -16.57 -8.47 -29.08
C ARG A 795 -16.62 -7.88 -30.48
N VAL A 796 -17.14 -8.65 -31.42
CA VAL A 796 -17.44 -8.19 -32.78
C VAL A 796 -18.94 -8.17 -32.98
N ASP A 797 -19.49 -7.11 -33.57
CA ASP A 797 -20.95 -6.94 -33.75
C ASP A 797 -21.55 -7.77 -34.91
N LEU A 798 -20.86 -8.83 -35.32
CA LEU A 798 -21.31 -9.85 -36.28
C LEU A 798 -21.52 -11.20 -35.59
N PRO A 799 -22.51 -12.01 -36.03
CA PRO A 799 -22.65 -13.38 -35.56
C PRO A 799 -21.56 -14.29 -36.17
N ALA A 800 -21.27 -15.42 -35.53
CA ALA A 800 -20.20 -16.33 -35.96
C ALA A 800 -20.40 -16.87 -37.39
N SER A 801 -21.65 -16.99 -37.83
CA SER A 801 -22.00 -17.42 -39.19
C SER A 801 -21.39 -16.56 -40.30
N GLU A 802 -21.10 -15.28 -40.04
CA GLU A 802 -20.47 -14.37 -41.02
C GLU A 802 -18.98 -14.64 -41.24
N PHE A 803 -18.37 -15.43 -40.34
CA PHE A 803 -16.95 -15.80 -40.35
C PHE A 803 -16.70 -17.25 -40.75
N TRP A 804 -17.76 -18.05 -40.83
CA TRP A 804 -17.73 -19.33 -41.53
C TRP A 804 -17.57 -18.98 -43.00
N ALA A 805 -16.41 -19.24 -43.58
CA ALA A 805 -16.25 -19.05 -45.01
C ALA A 805 -17.29 -19.91 -45.73
N ASP A 806 -18.02 -19.29 -46.67
CA ASP A 806 -18.57 -20.02 -47.81
C ASP A 806 -17.41 -20.83 -48.41
N LYS A 807 -17.60 -22.15 -48.56
CA LYS A 807 -16.57 -23.10 -49.01
C LYS A 807 -15.79 -22.65 -50.24
#